data_AF-A0A3P6GYU2-F1
#
_entry.id   AF-A0A3P6GYU2-F1
#
_cell.length_a   1.000
_cell.length_b   1.000
_cell.length_c   1.000
_cell.angle_alpha   90.00
_cell.angle_beta   90.00
_cell.angle_gamma   90.00
#
_symmetry.space_group_name_H-M   'P 1'
#
loop_
_entity.id
_entity.type
_entity.pdbx_description
1 polymer ?
#
loop_
_entity_poly.entity_id
_entity_poly.type
_entity_poly.pdbx_seq_one_letter_code
_entity_poly.pdbx_strand_id
1 'polypeptide(L)'
;MARNANSSVFLEEWLRVVSGSSVSSPLVKQNSAAPSARSIIQAWSEIRESLQSQRFDTRYLQALRALVSSESTIHVADPQAKLLIAILSLKDVSLPYESCTLVMRLLYVWIRKAFRPSQALVGSAVQAIRGVVVDDGRSNLQPVLVAQSVLVAGAFASAHSLSGELKVLTLELLCRLLEGEGSLVGSREELVPVVLAGIGYGLSSSSDVHYVRLLDSLFGCSIWLKDGSVTHGLMVLHLVEWVVSGYLRSNYVNKMSLFANEALEMSKGNYTLFTVLMAAAGVLRASAAGSSGGSQNLEVVSELRNSAEKRIEAVAQLLVANGSITQRDDLLLKCFAIALARCGTVSPSPPLLLCLASALLTQVFPLGNIYESFCKDPIGPRLIWVREHLSGVLFKESGAITGAFCNQYAKANEENKYIVENMIWDFCQNLYLQHRQIALLLRGVEDTLLGDIEKIAESSFLMVVVFALAVTKQWPNPTVSEERKMETSVKILVSFSCVEYFRHIRLPEYMETIREVISCVQENDATCVSFVESIPAYGSLTNPKDLFTQRLEYEWSRDDVQTSRILFYLRVIPTCIGRLSASAFRRVVASTMFLYIGHPNRKVARASHTLFVAFLSSAKESEEEDERNQLKEDLVFYYMERSLEVYPEITPFEGLASGVAALTRHLPAGSPAIFYSVHSLVEKASTFHTDESQGRKSDPGNQILDLLLRLVSLVDIQVLPYLMKSLAQLIIVLPKEKQNMVLGELYGQVAESDDVIRKPSLVSWLQSLNYLCSNNRTQGSGFVHVYSKEEDHKLYVYHFLWLANPESLRPGLIIRVSFFFVMLNQSGKELYRTKEMCKLFCDKVEPVNSLFLNHRGFTNNFRLKNELLRTTYMNVLLALVETLNKPQHSLTETELSNARSDLVELTEAENIADHGSQVEQHIKETVEAARDWLEGAIHSWKGHLGFVPLRSEKID
;
A
#
# COMPACT_ATOMS: atom_id res chain seq x y z
N MET A 1 -3.77 -41.17 -6.62
CA MET A 1 -5.07 -40.65 -6.17
C MET A 1 -6.30 -41.47 -6.65
N ALA A 2 -6.13 -42.69 -7.16
CA ALA A 2 -7.23 -43.57 -7.62
C ALA A 2 -7.88 -44.44 -6.52
N ARG A 3 -7.53 -44.27 -5.23
CA ARG A 3 -8.06 -45.10 -4.14
C ARG A 3 -9.34 -44.57 -3.49
N ASN A 4 -9.76 -43.33 -3.77
CA ASN A 4 -11.03 -42.78 -3.27
C ASN A 4 -12.20 -42.89 -4.28
N ALA A 5 -11.98 -43.53 -5.44
CA ALA A 5 -12.99 -43.69 -6.49
C ALA A 5 -13.87 -44.95 -6.33
N ASN A 6 -13.86 -45.60 -5.16
CA ASN A 6 -14.70 -46.76 -4.85
C ASN A 6 -16.04 -46.41 -4.19
N SER A 7 -16.42 -45.13 -4.13
CA SER A 7 -17.84 -44.76 -4.07
C SER A 7 -18.36 -44.65 -5.51
N SER A 8 -19.44 -45.35 -5.82
CA SER A 8 -20.11 -45.43 -7.12
C SER A 8 -20.51 -44.06 -7.71
N VAL A 9 -19.59 -43.34 -8.34
CA VAL A 9 -19.87 -42.07 -9.02
C VAL A 9 -19.80 -42.29 -10.52
N PHE A 10 -20.91 -42.03 -11.22
CA PHE A 10 -20.99 -42.06 -12.68
C PHE A 10 -20.11 -40.97 -13.30
N LEU A 11 -19.58 -41.18 -14.51
CA LEU A 11 -18.57 -40.30 -15.10
C LEU A 11 -19.10 -38.87 -15.35
N GLU A 12 -20.35 -38.74 -15.80
CA GLU A 12 -21.02 -37.46 -16.01
C GLU A 12 -21.22 -36.67 -14.71
N GLU A 13 -21.46 -37.37 -13.59
CA GLU A 13 -21.57 -36.74 -12.27
C GLU A 13 -20.19 -36.29 -11.79
N TRP A 14 -19.18 -37.12 -11.98
CA TRP A 14 -17.79 -36.78 -11.66
C TRP A 14 -17.31 -35.56 -12.45
N LEU A 15 -17.55 -35.51 -13.78
CA LEU A 15 -17.19 -34.37 -14.62
C LEU A 15 -17.88 -33.08 -14.17
N ARG A 16 -19.16 -33.16 -13.75
CA ARG A 16 -19.90 -31.98 -13.25
C ARG A 16 -19.28 -31.44 -11.95
N VAL A 17 -19.00 -32.33 -11.00
CA VAL A 17 -18.45 -31.98 -9.68
C VAL A 17 -17.04 -31.41 -9.81
N VAL A 18 -16.18 -32.06 -10.59
CA VAL A 18 -14.77 -31.66 -10.70
C VAL A 18 -14.59 -30.34 -11.47
N SER A 19 -15.47 -30.03 -12.41
CA SER A 19 -15.46 -28.76 -13.16
C SER A 19 -16.20 -27.61 -12.48
N GLY A 20 -16.76 -27.82 -11.27
CA GLY A 20 -17.37 -26.76 -10.45
C GLY A 20 -18.73 -26.25 -10.96
N SER A 21 -19.45 -27.03 -11.77
CA SER A 21 -20.78 -26.64 -12.24
C SER A 21 -21.82 -26.79 -11.12
N SER A 22 -22.48 -25.68 -10.75
CA SER A 22 -23.54 -25.63 -9.73
C SER A 22 -24.93 -25.91 -10.30
N VAL A 23 -25.06 -26.09 -11.62
CA VAL A 23 -26.35 -26.33 -12.26
C VAL A 23 -26.84 -27.73 -11.89
N SER A 24 -27.82 -27.78 -11.00
CA SER A 24 -28.55 -29.02 -10.70
C SER A 24 -29.32 -29.44 -11.94
N SER A 25 -28.92 -30.55 -12.57
CA SER A 25 -29.72 -31.07 -13.68
C SER A 25 -31.11 -31.47 -13.15
N PRO A 26 -32.21 -30.98 -13.75
CA PRO A 26 -33.57 -31.40 -13.41
C PRO A 26 -33.80 -32.89 -13.65
N LEU A 27 -32.88 -33.54 -14.39
CA LEU A 27 -32.98 -34.95 -14.77
C LEU A 27 -32.70 -35.92 -13.61
N VAL A 28 -32.04 -35.50 -12.52
CA VAL A 28 -31.49 -36.45 -11.53
C VAL A 28 -31.84 -36.16 -10.06
N LYS A 29 -32.28 -34.95 -9.67
CA LYS A 29 -32.69 -34.71 -8.27
C LYS A 29 -33.98 -33.87 -8.16
N GLN A 30 -35.12 -34.56 -8.06
CA GLN A 30 -36.23 -34.03 -7.29
C GLN A 30 -36.00 -34.36 -5.82
N ASN A 31 -36.16 -33.36 -4.95
CA ASN A 31 -36.08 -33.47 -3.49
C ASN A 31 -37.25 -34.31 -2.94
N SER A 32 -37.29 -35.60 -3.26
CA SER A 32 -38.15 -36.59 -2.63
C SER A 32 -37.28 -37.55 -1.83
N ALA A 33 -37.70 -37.87 -0.60
CA ALA A 33 -37.05 -38.88 0.24
C ALA A 33 -36.74 -40.16 -0.57
N ALA A 34 -35.56 -40.74 -0.35
CA ALA A 34 -35.13 -41.95 -1.05
C ALA A 34 -36.24 -43.02 -1.02
N PRO A 35 -36.68 -43.54 -2.18
CA PRO A 35 -37.74 -44.53 -2.23
C PRO A 35 -37.40 -45.74 -1.36
N SER A 36 -38.36 -46.21 -0.57
CA SER A 36 -38.21 -47.46 0.19
C SER A 36 -37.93 -48.64 -0.76
N ALA A 37 -37.27 -49.69 -0.25
CA ALA A 37 -37.07 -50.93 -1.02
C ALA A 37 -38.40 -51.51 -1.56
N ARG A 38 -39.50 -51.33 -0.81
CA ARG A 38 -40.85 -51.74 -1.22
C ARG A 38 -41.35 -50.98 -2.44
N SER A 39 -41.12 -49.66 -2.51
CA SER A 39 -41.48 -48.86 -3.68
C SER A 39 -40.67 -49.21 -4.94
N ILE A 40 -39.40 -49.63 -4.79
CA ILE A 40 -38.60 -50.08 -5.93
C ILE A 40 -39.16 -51.39 -6.52
N ILE A 41 -39.53 -52.35 -5.66
CA ILE A 41 -40.13 -53.62 -6.10
C ILE A 41 -41.48 -53.35 -6.78
N GLN A 42 -42.30 -52.48 -6.19
CA GLN A 42 -43.59 -52.09 -6.75
C GLN A 42 -43.42 -51.42 -8.13
N ALA A 43 -42.47 -50.51 -8.29
CA ALA A 43 -42.19 -49.86 -9.57
C ALA A 43 -41.83 -50.87 -10.68
N TRP A 44 -41.02 -51.89 -10.39
CA TRP A 44 -40.74 -52.96 -11.35
C TRP A 44 -41.97 -53.82 -11.70
N SER A 45 -42.87 -54.03 -10.74
CA SER A 45 -44.13 -54.74 -11.00
C SER A 45 -45.07 -53.94 -11.89
N GLU A 46 -45.17 -52.63 -11.67
CA GLU A 46 -45.99 -51.72 -12.49
C GLU A 46 -45.46 -51.63 -13.93
N ILE A 47 -44.14 -51.57 -14.14
CA ILE A 47 -43.54 -51.59 -15.49
C ILE A 47 -43.86 -52.91 -16.21
N ARG A 48 -43.82 -54.03 -15.50
CA ARG A 48 -44.16 -55.35 -16.07
C ARG A 48 -45.63 -55.44 -16.47
N GLU A 49 -46.52 -54.95 -15.62
CA GLU A 49 -47.97 -54.92 -15.86
C GLU A 49 -48.32 -54.00 -17.04
N SER A 50 -47.67 -52.85 -17.15
CA SER A 50 -47.81 -51.94 -18.30
C SER A 50 -47.36 -52.58 -19.62
N LEU A 51 -46.28 -53.36 -19.63
CA LEU A 51 -45.86 -54.08 -20.83
C LEU A 51 -46.86 -55.19 -21.21
N GLN A 52 -47.40 -55.92 -20.23
CA GLN A 52 -48.38 -56.98 -20.47
C GLN A 52 -49.73 -56.45 -20.97
N SER A 53 -50.17 -55.30 -20.43
CA SER A 53 -51.42 -54.65 -20.81
C SER A 53 -51.29 -53.70 -22.00
N GLN A 54 -50.07 -53.44 -22.47
CA GLN A 54 -49.72 -52.41 -23.47
C GLN A 54 -50.26 -51.00 -23.12
N ARG A 55 -50.44 -50.70 -21.82
CA ARG A 55 -50.90 -49.39 -21.33
C ARG A 55 -49.79 -48.65 -20.59
N PHE A 56 -49.31 -47.56 -21.20
CA PHE A 56 -48.25 -46.71 -20.67
C PHE A 56 -48.84 -45.43 -20.05
N ASP A 57 -49.54 -45.59 -18.92
CA ASP A 57 -50.23 -44.51 -18.21
C ASP A 57 -49.28 -43.70 -17.28
N THR A 58 -49.81 -42.71 -16.57
CA THR A 58 -49.06 -41.90 -15.60
C THR A 58 -48.36 -42.72 -14.50
N ARG A 59 -48.92 -43.87 -14.12
CA ARG A 59 -48.31 -44.81 -13.15
C ARG A 59 -47.00 -45.39 -13.66
N TYR A 60 -46.94 -45.76 -14.94
CA TYR A 60 -45.72 -46.24 -15.59
C TYR A 60 -44.61 -45.18 -15.57
N LEU A 61 -44.95 -43.94 -15.89
CA LEU A 61 -43.99 -42.83 -15.85
C LEU A 61 -43.50 -42.55 -14.42
N GLN A 62 -44.39 -42.61 -13.42
CA GLN A 62 -44.02 -42.47 -12.00
C GLN A 62 -43.12 -43.62 -11.52
N ALA A 63 -43.41 -44.85 -11.93
CA ALA A 63 -42.56 -46.01 -11.64
C ALA A 63 -41.15 -45.83 -12.21
N LEU A 64 -41.01 -45.38 -13.46
CA LEU A 64 -39.71 -45.08 -14.06
C LEU A 64 -38.95 -43.97 -13.30
N ARG A 65 -39.64 -42.87 -12.95
CA ARG A 65 -39.03 -41.78 -12.16
C ARG A 65 -38.56 -42.25 -10.80
N ALA A 66 -39.35 -43.09 -10.12
CA ALA A 66 -38.98 -43.67 -8.82
C ALA A 66 -37.71 -44.53 -8.92
N LEU A 67 -37.59 -45.35 -9.98
CA LEU A 67 -36.39 -46.17 -10.19
C LEU A 67 -35.15 -45.33 -10.50
N VAL A 68 -35.25 -44.32 -11.36
CA VAL A 68 -34.13 -43.43 -11.70
C VAL A 68 -33.70 -42.59 -10.49
N SER A 69 -34.63 -42.12 -9.65
CA SER A 69 -34.28 -41.43 -8.41
C SER A 69 -33.46 -42.28 -7.42
N SER A 70 -33.48 -43.60 -7.59
CA SER A 70 -32.70 -44.57 -6.80
C SER A 70 -31.46 -45.10 -7.54
N GLU A 71 -30.99 -44.43 -8.60
CA GLU A 71 -29.93 -44.94 -9.48
C GLU A 71 -28.60 -45.24 -8.78
N SER A 72 -28.29 -44.53 -7.69
CA SER A 72 -27.07 -44.73 -6.90
C SER A 72 -27.10 -46.04 -6.11
N THR A 73 -28.27 -46.50 -5.66
CA THR A 73 -28.45 -47.69 -4.81
C THR A 73 -28.99 -48.91 -5.56
N ILE A 74 -29.73 -48.70 -6.64
CA ILE A 74 -30.36 -49.79 -7.39
C ILE A 74 -29.33 -50.61 -8.19
N HIS A 75 -29.55 -51.92 -8.26
CA HIS A 75 -28.86 -52.82 -9.18
C HIS A 75 -29.89 -53.39 -10.16
N VAL A 76 -29.75 -53.05 -11.45
CA VAL A 76 -30.61 -53.58 -12.52
C VAL A 76 -30.01 -54.90 -13.00
N ALA A 77 -30.78 -55.99 -13.01
CA ALA A 77 -30.34 -57.30 -13.47
C ALA A 77 -30.80 -57.59 -14.92
N ASP A 78 -30.19 -58.57 -15.57
CA ASP A 78 -30.50 -58.96 -16.96
C ASP A 78 -32.00 -59.17 -17.27
N PRO A 79 -32.83 -59.80 -16.40
CA PRO A 79 -34.27 -59.90 -16.65
C PRO A 79 -35.00 -58.55 -16.68
N GLN A 80 -34.54 -57.59 -15.87
CA GLN A 80 -35.08 -56.23 -15.84
C GLN A 80 -34.61 -55.44 -17.06
N ALA A 81 -33.34 -55.60 -17.48
CA ALA A 81 -32.85 -55.04 -18.72
C ALA A 81 -33.63 -55.58 -19.94
N LYS A 82 -33.92 -56.88 -19.98
CA LYS A 82 -34.76 -57.50 -21.02
C LYS A 82 -36.17 -56.88 -21.08
N LEU A 83 -36.77 -56.59 -19.92
CA LEU A 83 -38.06 -55.91 -19.84
C LEU A 83 -37.99 -54.51 -20.46
N LEU A 84 -36.96 -53.73 -20.12
CA LEU A 84 -36.73 -52.38 -20.65
C LEU A 84 -36.49 -52.38 -22.17
N ILE A 85 -35.69 -53.31 -22.67
CA ILE A 85 -35.41 -53.47 -24.11
C ILE A 85 -36.70 -53.84 -24.86
N ALA A 86 -37.54 -54.72 -24.30
CA ALA A 86 -38.81 -55.10 -24.90
C ALA A 86 -39.74 -53.89 -25.05
N ILE A 87 -39.77 -52.98 -24.07
CA ILE A 87 -40.54 -51.73 -24.14
C ILE A 87 -40.02 -50.82 -25.26
N LEU A 88 -38.70 -50.62 -25.36
CA LEU A 88 -38.10 -49.81 -26.44
C LEU A 88 -38.31 -50.40 -27.84
N SER A 89 -38.52 -51.72 -27.94
CA SER A 89 -38.66 -52.42 -29.21
C SER A 89 -40.10 -52.42 -29.76
N LEU A 90 -41.07 -51.85 -29.03
CA LEU A 90 -42.47 -51.75 -29.46
C LEU A 90 -42.60 -50.74 -30.60
N LYS A 91 -43.03 -51.20 -31.78
CA LYS A 91 -43.24 -50.33 -32.96
C LYS A 91 -44.64 -49.72 -33.04
N ASP A 92 -45.64 -50.36 -32.44
CA ASP A 92 -47.05 -50.01 -32.62
C ASP A 92 -47.60 -49.05 -31.54
N VAL A 93 -46.77 -48.66 -30.56
CA VAL A 93 -47.18 -47.81 -29.43
C VAL A 93 -46.27 -46.59 -29.31
N SER A 94 -46.85 -45.39 -29.33
CA SER A 94 -46.10 -44.13 -29.20
C SER A 94 -45.73 -43.86 -27.73
N LEU A 95 -44.52 -44.27 -27.34
CA LEU A 95 -43.96 -43.90 -26.02
C LEU A 95 -43.62 -42.40 -25.96
N PRO A 96 -43.94 -41.71 -24.84
CA PRO A 96 -43.48 -40.34 -24.60
C PRO A 96 -41.94 -40.27 -24.55
N TYR A 97 -41.36 -39.17 -25.05
CA TYR A 97 -39.90 -38.94 -25.04
C TYR A 97 -39.29 -39.09 -23.64
N GLU A 98 -39.99 -38.65 -22.60
CA GLU A 98 -39.55 -38.77 -21.21
C GLU A 98 -39.50 -40.23 -20.72
N SER A 99 -40.38 -41.09 -21.22
CA SER A 99 -40.31 -42.53 -20.88
C SER A 99 -39.08 -43.16 -21.51
N CYS A 100 -38.80 -42.83 -22.78
CA CYS A 100 -37.61 -43.31 -23.48
C CYS A 100 -36.32 -42.85 -22.79
N THR A 101 -36.22 -41.58 -22.37
CA THR A 101 -35.02 -41.07 -21.67
C THR A 101 -34.77 -41.79 -20.34
N LEU A 102 -35.81 -42.03 -19.54
CA LEU A 102 -35.70 -42.74 -18.26
C LEU A 102 -35.32 -44.22 -18.48
N VAL A 103 -35.87 -44.86 -19.51
CA VAL A 103 -35.50 -46.23 -19.88
C VAL A 103 -34.03 -46.32 -20.31
N MET A 104 -33.55 -45.37 -21.13
CA MET A 104 -32.12 -45.28 -21.49
C MET A 104 -31.25 -45.13 -20.23
N ARG A 105 -31.64 -44.27 -19.29
CA ARG A 105 -30.92 -44.08 -18.02
C ARG A 105 -30.82 -45.38 -17.20
N LEU A 106 -31.90 -46.16 -17.12
CA LEU A 106 -31.88 -47.45 -16.42
C LEU A 106 -31.02 -48.51 -17.13
N LEU A 107 -30.99 -48.51 -18.47
CA LEU A 107 -30.07 -49.36 -19.24
C LEU A 107 -28.60 -48.97 -19.02
N TYR A 108 -28.32 -47.68 -18.87
CA TYR A 108 -26.99 -47.19 -18.45
C TYR A 108 -26.60 -47.70 -17.05
N VAL A 109 -27.52 -47.63 -16.08
CA VAL A 109 -27.29 -48.16 -14.72
C VAL A 109 -27.04 -49.66 -14.76
N TRP A 110 -27.79 -50.41 -15.57
CA TRP A 110 -27.56 -51.85 -15.79
C TRP A 110 -26.15 -52.12 -16.27
N ILE A 111 -25.71 -51.52 -17.38
CA ILE A 111 -24.40 -51.84 -17.95
C ILE A 111 -23.23 -51.44 -17.05
N ARG A 112 -23.36 -50.34 -16.29
CA ARG A 112 -22.29 -49.85 -15.40
C ARG A 112 -22.15 -50.65 -14.12
N LYS A 113 -23.25 -51.23 -13.61
CA LYS A 113 -23.26 -52.02 -12.37
C LYS A 113 -23.22 -53.54 -12.60
N ALA A 114 -23.51 -54.00 -13.81
CA ALA A 114 -23.44 -55.41 -14.15
C ALA A 114 -22.00 -55.93 -14.15
N PHE A 115 -21.76 -57.05 -13.48
CA PHE A 115 -20.45 -57.71 -13.47
C PHE A 115 -20.12 -58.40 -14.81
N ARG A 116 -21.11 -59.03 -15.43
CA ARG A 116 -21.02 -59.68 -16.76
C ARG A 116 -22.37 -59.59 -17.49
N PRO A 117 -22.65 -58.49 -18.20
CA PRO A 117 -23.88 -58.33 -18.97
C PRO A 117 -23.96 -59.38 -20.09
N SER A 118 -25.16 -59.94 -20.32
CA SER A 118 -25.42 -60.83 -21.46
C SER A 118 -25.19 -60.12 -22.79
N GLN A 119 -24.30 -60.67 -23.62
CA GLN A 119 -23.97 -60.10 -24.94
C GLN A 119 -25.18 -60.03 -25.86
N ALA A 120 -26.06 -61.03 -25.83
CA ALA A 120 -27.28 -61.05 -26.62
C ALA A 120 -28.24 -59.91 -26.22
N LEU A 121 -28.36 -59.62 -24.92
CA LEU A 121 -29.18 -58.51 -24.43
C LEU A 121 -28.59 -57.16 -24.81
N VAL A 122 -27.25 -57.00 -24.77
CA VAL A 122 -26.61 -55.77 -25.25
C VAL A 122 -26.85 -55.58 -26.75
N GLY A 123 -26.77 -56.64 -27.56
CA GLY A 123 -27.12 -56.60 -28.98
C GLY A 123 -28.56 -56.19 -29.24
N SER A 124 -29.52 -56.78 -28.52
CA SER A 124 -30.93 -56.37 -28.61
C SER A 124 -31.15 -54.92 -28.15
N ALA A 125 -30.45 -54.46 -27.12
CA ALA A 125 -30.52 -53.08 -26.66
C ALA A 125 -30.03 -52.09 -27.72
N VAL A 126 -28.88 -52.37 -28.35
CA VAL A 126 -28.33 -51.52 -29.42
C VAL A 126 -29.28 -51.40 -30.60
N GLN A 127 -29.92 -52.50 -31.01
CA GLN A 127 -30.92 -52.47 -32.08
C GLN A 127 -32.18 -51.72 -31.68
N ALA A 128 -32.65 -51.88 -30.43
CA ALA A 128 -33.80 -51.14 -29.93
C ALA A 128 -33.53 -49.62 -29.88
N ILE A 129 -32.35 -49.20 -29.40
CA ILE A 129 -31.93 -47.79 -29.38
C ILE A 129 -31.85 -47.24 -30.80
N ARG A 130 -31.24 -47.99 -31.72
CA ARG A 130 -31.16 -47.61 -33.14
C ARG A 130 -32.55 -47.42 -33.75
N GLY A 131 -33.48 -48.33 -33.48
CA GLY A 131 -34.85 -48.24 -33.95
C GLY A 131 -35.56 -46.98 -33.49
N VAL A 132 -35.32 -46.55 -32.23
CA VAL A 132 -35.96 -45.36 -31.63
C VAL A 132 -35.33 -44.04 -32.10
N VAL A 133 -34.03 -44.02 -32.36
CA VAL A 133 -33.29 -42.75 -32.58
C VAL A 133 -32.83 -42.56 -34.03
N VAL A 134 -32.63 -43.63 -34.80
CA VAL A 134 -32.09 -43.55 -36.17
C VAL A 134 -33.16 -43.89 -37.22
N ASP A 135 -33.98 -44.91 -36.96
CA ASP A 135 -34.91 -45.43 -37.96
C ASP A 135 -36.34 -44.85 -37.83
N ASP A 136 -36.71 -44.29 -36.67
CA ASP A 136 -37.99 -43.58 -36.50
C ASP A 136 -37.87 -42.20 -37.15
N GLY A 137 -38.49 -42.00 -38.32
CA GLY A 137 -38.40 -40.80 -39.18
C GLY A 137 -38.97 -39.51 -38.59
N ARG A 138 -38.88 -39.31 -37.26
CA ARG A 138 -39.28 -38.09 -36.55
C ARG A 138 -38.18 -37.04 -36.72
N SER A 139 -38.46 -36.03 -37.53
CA SER A 139 -37.55 -34.95 -37.90
C SER A 139 -37.13 -33.98 -36.77
N ASN A 140 -37.47 -34.24 -35.51
CA ASN A 140 -37.14 -33.41 -34.34
C ASN A 140 -37.00 -34.27 -33.08
N LEU A 141 -35.85 -34.95 -32.89
CA LEU A 141 -35.56 -35.66 -31.65
C LEU A 141 -35.27 -34.67 -30.52
N GLN A 142 -35.67 -35.03 -29.28
CA GLN A 142 -35.36 -34.19 -28.13
C GLN A 142 -33.87 -34.32 -27.76
N PRO A 143 -33.16 -33.20 -27.48
CA PRO A 143 -31.73 -33.21 -27.14
C PRO A 143 -31.37 -34.13 -25.96
N VAL A 144 -32.28 -34.23 -24.97
CA VAL A 144 -32.12 -35.09 -23.79
C VAL A 144 -32.07 -36.58 -24.16
N LEU A 145 -32.89 -37.00 -25.13
CA LEU A 145 -32.94 -38.39 -25.59
C LEU A 145 -31.66 -38.76 -26.34
N VAL A 146 -31.15 -37.85 -27.19
CA VAL A 146 -29.88 -38.02 -27.88
C VAL A 146 -28.74 -38.14 -26.87
N ALA A 147 -28.66 -37.23 -25.91
CA ALA A 147 -27.62 -37.25 -24.87
C ALA A 147 -27.60 -38.57 -24.07
N GLN A 148 -28.78 -39.06 -23.63
CA GLN A 148 -28.86 -40.33 -22.92
C GLN A 148 -28.51 -41.54 -23.82
N SER A 149 -28.87 -41.48 -25.09
CA SER A 149 -28.51 -42.54 -26.06
C SER A 149 -27.00 -42.58 -26.31
N VAL A 150 -26.35 -41.42 -26.41
CA VAL A 150 -24.88 -41.28 -26.49
C VAL A 150 -24.21 -41.87 -25.24
N LEU A 151 -24.72 -41.55 -24.05
CA LEU A 151 -24.19 -42.06 -22.79
C LEU A 151 -24.26 -43.61 -22.72
N VAL A 152 -25.43 -44.17 -23.02
CA VAL A 152 -25.67 -45.62 -23.00
C VAL A 152 -24.82 -46.33 -24.05
N ALA A 153 -24.77 -45.82 -25.28
CA ALA A 153 -23.99 -46.39 -26.37
C ALA A 153 -22.48 -46.41 -26.05
N GLY A 154 -21.95 -45.30 -25.50
CA GLY A 154 -20.58 -45.23 -25.00
C GLY A 154 -20.30 -46.23 -23.88
N ALA A 155 -21.22 -46.33 -22.90
CA ALA A 155 -21.08 -47.28 -21.79
C ALA A 155 -21.09 -48.74 -22.28
N PHE A 156 -21.93 -49.08 -23.26
CA PHE A 156 -21.87 -50.39 -23.93
C PHE A 156 -20.50 -50.60 -24.60
N ALA A 157 -20.00 -49.65 -25.38
CA ALA A 157 -18.71 -49.78 -26.05
C ALA A 157 -17.53 -50.03 -25.08
N SER A 158 -17.59 -49.45 -23.87
CA SER A 158 -16.55 -49.58 -22.83
C SER A 158 -16.59 -50.91 -22.05
N ALA A 159 -17.64 -51.73 -22.18
CA ALA A 159 -17.78 -52.92 -21.35
C ALA A 159 -16.80 -54.03 -21.77
N HIS A 160 -15.95 -54.45 -20.82
CA HIS A 160 -14.87 -55.42 -21.05
C HIS A 160 -15.35 -56.79 -21.54
N SER A 161 -16.58 -57.20 -21.19
CA SER A 161 -17.13 -58.53 -21.47
C SER A 161 -17.74 -58.71 -22.87
N LEU A 162 -17.78 -57.67 -23.71
CA LEU A 162 -18.41 -57.71 -25.03
C LEU A 162 -17.44 -58.16 -26.13
N SER A 163 -17.97 -58.86 -27.14
CA SER A 163 -17.25 -59.28 -28.34
C SER A 163 -16.85 -58.09 -29.22
N GLY A 164 -15.83 -58.30 -30.08
CA GLY A 164 -15.31 -57.26 -30.97
C GLY A 164 -16.35 -56.71 -31.94
N GLU A 165 -17.12 -57.57 -32.61
CA GLU A 165 -18.16 -57.16 -33.58
C GLU A 165 -19.26 -56.31 -32.94
N LEU A 166 -19.71 -56.71 -31.75
CA LEU A 166 -20.74 -55.97 -31.03
C LEU A 166 -20.24 -54.60 -30.55
N LYS A 167 -18.96 -54.50 -30.16
CA LYS A 167 -18.31 -53.23 -29.86
C LYS A 167 -18.27 -52.31 -31.08
N VAL A 168 -17.94 -52.83 -32.26
CA VAL A 168 -17.95 -52.04 -33.51
C VAL A 168 -19.36 -51.51 -33.80
N LEU A 169 -20.39 -52.34 -33.67
CA LEU A 169 -21.78 -51.91 -33.85
C LEU A 169 -22.20 -50.82 -32.84
N THR A 170 -21.78 -50.93 -31.57
CA THR A 170 -22.05 -49.88 -30.56
C THR A 170 -21.33 -48.57 -30.86
N LEU A 171 -20.08 -48.65 -31.34
CA LEU A 171 -19.27 -47.48 -31.70
C LEU A 171 -19.81 -46.80 -32.95
N GLU A 172 -20.28 -47.56 -33.94
CA GLU A 172 -20.94 -47.03 -35.13
C GLU A 172 -22.24 -46.30 -34.77
N LEU A 173 -23.07 -46.87 -33.88
CA LEU A 173 -24.26 -46.19 -33.37
C LEU A 173 -23.88 -44.89 -32.66
N LEU A 174 -22.87 -44.92 -31.78
CA LEU A 174 -22.38 -43.75 -31.07
C LEU A 174 -21.92 -42.64 -32.04
N CYS A 175 -21.14 -42.97 -33.06
CA CYS A 175 -20.66 -41.98 -34.04
C CYS A 175 -21.82 -41.37 -34.84
N ARG A 176 -22.80 -42.17 -35.27
CA ARG A 176 -23.98 -41.64 -35.98
C ARG A 176 -24.80 -40.68 -35.14
N LEU A 177 -24.96 -40.97 -33.84
CA LEU A 177 -25.67 -40.09 -32.90
C LEU A 177 -24.97 -38.74 -32.75
N LEU A 178 -23.63 -38.74 -32.73
CA LEU A 178 -22.81 -37.52 -32.60
C LEU A 178 -22.78 -36.70 -33.92
N GLU A 179 -22.71 -37.37 -35.06
CA GLU A 179 -22.66 -36.74 -36.39
C GLU A 179 -24.01 -36.16 -36.84
N GLY A 180 -25.14 -36.80 -36.49
CA GLY A 180 -26.47 -36.40 -36.94
C GLY A 180 -27.09 -35.22 -36.19
N GLU A 181 -27.02 -35.22 -34.85
CA GLU A 181 -27.76 -34.26 -34.00
C GLU A 181 -26.93 -33.64 -32.85
N GLY A 182 -25.60 -33.78 -32.89
CA GLY A 182 -24.72 -33.20 -31.85
C GLY A 182 -24.90 -31.70 -31.64
N SER A 183 -25.31 -30.97 -32.68
CA SER A 183 -25.61 -29.53 -32.68
C SER A 183 -26.76 -29.15 -31.75
N LEU A 184 -27.79 -29.99 -31.62
CA LEU A 184 -28.96 -29.69 -30.79
C LEU A 184 -28.63 -29.79 -29.30
N VAL A 185 -27.66 -30.63 -28.92
CA VAL A 185 -27.28 -30.89 -27.53
C VAL A 185 -26.39 -29.78 -26.95
N GLY A 186 -25.53 -29.17 -27.77
CA GLY A 186 -24.68 -28.05 -27.37
C GLY A 186 -25.44 -26.80 -26.90
N SER A 187 -26.71 -26.66 -27.28
CA SER A 187 -27.58 -25.55 -26.86
C SER A 187 -28.03 -25.61 -25.39
N ARG A 188 -27.79 -26.74 -24.69
CA ARG A 188 -28.17 -26.93 -23.28
C ARG A 188 -26.96 -27.37 -22.45
N GLU A 189 -26.38 -26.44 -21.71
CA GLU A 189 -25.19 -26.67 -20.87
C GLU A 189 -25.32 -27.89 -19.92
N GLU A 190 -26.53 -28.18 -19.43
CA GLU A 190 -26.81 -29.31 -18.54
C GLU A 190 -26.53 -30.70 -19.14
N LEU A 191 -26.58 -30.82 -20.48
CA LEU A 191 -26.44 -32.09 -21.20
C LEU A 191 -24.99 -32.38 -21.61
N VAL A 192 -24.12 -31.36 -21.61
CA VAL A 192 -22.72 -31.50 -22.02
C VAL A 192 -21.96 -32.57 -21.21
N PRO A 193 -22.07 -32.65 -19.86
CA PRO A 193 -21.40 -33.70 -19.09
C PRO A 193 -21.82 -35.13 -19.49
N VAL A 194 -23.09 -35.30 -19.90
CA VAL A 194 -23.66 -36.59 -20.28
C VAL A 194 -23.08 -37.06 -21.61
N VAL A 195 -23.02 -36.16 -22.60
CA VAL A 195 -22.42 -36.46 -23.91
C VAL A 195 -20.93 -36.73 -23.78
N LEU A 196 -20.20 -35.90 -23.04
CA LEU A 196 -18.77 -36.07 -22.81
C LEU A 196 -18.45 -37.40 -22.11
N ALA A 197 -19.27 -37.82 -21.14
CA ALA A 197 -19.12 -39.12 -20.51
C ALA A 197 -19.32 -40.28 -21.51
N GLY A 198 -20.33 -40.19 -22.39
CA GLY A 198 -20.54 -41.16 -23.47
C GLY A 198 -19.33 -41.26 -24.41
N ILE A 199 -18.78 -40.12 -24.85
CA ILE A 199 -17.57 -40.07 -25.67
C ILE A 199 -16.37 -40.67 -24.92
N GLY A 200 -16.17 -40.32 -23.64
CA GLY A 200 -15.10 -40.87 -22.81
C GLY A 200 -15.15 -42.38 -22.68
N TYR A 201 -16.34 -42.95 -22.44
CA TYR A 201 -16.53 -44.39 -22.43
C TYR A 201 -16.23 -45.02 -23.79
N GLY A 202 -16.66 -44.38 -24.89
CA GLY A 202 -16.33 -44.81 -26.26
C GLY A 202 -14.82 -44.83 -26.52
N LEU A 203 -14.10 -43.76 -26.18
CA LEU A 203 -12.64 -43.66 -26.32
C LEU A 203 -11.90 -44.74 -25.49
N SER A 204 -12.44 -45.07 -24.31
CA SER A 204 -11.91 -46.09 -23.41
C SER A 204 -12.23 -47.54 -23.85
N SER A 205 -12.95 -47.75 -24.95
CA SER A 205 -13.18 -49.08 -25.53
C SER A 205 -11.86 -49.78 -25.86
N SER A 206 -11.87 -51.11 -25.97
CA SER A 206 -10.71 -51.87 -26.43
C SER A 206 -10.56 -51.89 -27.96
N SER A 207 -11.52 -51.34 -28.71
CA SER A 207 -11.47 -51.25 -30.17
C SER A 207 -10.92 -49.90 -30.62
N ASP A 208 -10.16 -49.92 -31.72
CA ASP A 208 -9.63 -48.73 -32.40
C ASP A 208 -10.53 -48.28 -33.57
N VAL A 209 -11.54 -49.09 -33.92
CA VAL A 209 -12.48 -48.80 -34.99
C VAL A 209 -13.34 -47.59 -34.62
N HIS A 210 -13.42 -46.61 -35.53
CA HIS A 210 -14.08 -45.31 -35.31
C HIS A 210 -13.45 -44.40 -34.24
N TYR A 211 -12.25 -44.71 -33.74
CA TYR A 211 -11.57 -43.89 -32.74
C TYR A 211 -11.37 -42.44 -33.22
N VAL A 212 -10.90 -42.26 -34.45
CA VAL A 212 -10.70 -40.93 -35.06
C VAL A 212 -12.02 -40.15 -35.17
N ARG A 213 -13.13 -40.82 -35.52
CA ARG A 213 -14.46 -40.18 -35.61
C ARG A 213 -14.96 -39.69 -34.25
N LEU A 214 -14.64 -40.40 -33.18
CA LEU A 214 -14.95 -39.95 -31.81
C LEU A 214 -14.10 -38.74 -31.41
N LEU A 215 -12.81 -38.71 -31.79
CA LEU A 215 -11.98 -37.52 -31.59
C LEU A 215 -12.49 -36.33 -32.42
N ASP A 216 -12.88 -36.58 -33.68
CA ASP A 216 -13.49 -35.57 -34.54
C ASP A 216 -14.76 -34.97 -33.91
N SER A 217 -15.57 -35.81 -33.26
CA SER A 217 -16.77 -35.37 -32.56
C SER A 217 -16.44 -34.58 -31.28
N LEU A 218 -15.43 -34.99 -30.51
CA LEU A 218 -15.00 -34.32 -29.28
C LEU A 218 -14.42 -32.92 -29.55
N PHE A 219 -13.55 -32.82 -30.55
CA PHE A 219 -12.82 -31.60 -30.87
C PHE A 219 -13.53 -30.72 -31.90
N GLY A 220 -14.46 -31.27 -32.69
CA GLY A 220 -15.22 -30.55 -33.70
C GLY A 220 -16.29 -29.63 -33.12
N CYS A 221 -16.67 -28.62 -33.90
CA CYS A 221 -17.63 -27.57 -33.50
C CYS A 221 -19.07 -28.05 -33.23
N SER A 222 -19.45 -29.29 -33.60
CA SER A 222 -20.85 -29.73 -33.51
C SER A 222 -21.38 -29.79 -32.08
N ILE A 223 -20.52 -30.02 -31.08
CA ILE A 223 -20.92 -30.07 -29.66
C ILE A 223 -20.91 -28.68 -29.01
N TRP A 224 -20.08 -27.75 -29.51
CA TRP A 224 -19.67 -26.53 -28.79
C TRP A 224 -20.25 -25.24 -29.37
N LEU A 225 -21.48 -25.27 -29.89
CA LEU A 225 -22.08 -24.18 -30.66
C LEU A 225 -21.99 -22.79 -29.98
N LYS A 226 -21.15 -21.95 -30.58
CA LYS A 226 -20.96 -20.49 -30.41
C LYS A 226 -20.57 -19.95 -29.02
N ASP A 227 -21.03 -20.54 -27.92
CA ASP A 227 -20.83 -20.03 -26.55
C ASP A 227 -20.11 -21.05 -25.66
N GLY A 228 -18.88 -21.42 -26.04
CA GLY A 228 -18.02 -22.22 -25.18
C GLY A 228 -17.75 -21.52 -23.84
N SER A 229 -17.54 -22.29 -22.78
CA SER A 229 -17.26 -21.73 -21.46
C SER A 229 -16.02 -22.36 -20.85
N VAL A 230 -15.49 -21.74 -19.81
CA VAL A 230 -14.34 -22.27 -19.07
C VAL A 230 -14.66 -23.62 -18.42
N THR A 231 -15.90 -23.82 -17.94
CA THR A 231 -16.32 -25.08 -17.32
C THR A 231 -16.38 -26.21 -18.35
N HIS A 232 -16.84 -25.91 -19.57
CA HIS A 232 -16.77 -26.81 -20.72
C HIS A 232 -15.33 -27.25 -21.01
N GLY A 233 -14.40 -26.30 -21.07
CA GLY A 233 -12.97 -26.61 -21.23
C GLY A 233 -12.42 -27.53 -20.14
N LEU A 234 -12.76 -27.25 -18.86
CA LEU A 234 -12.34 -28.07 -17.73
C LEU A 234 -12.89 -29.50 -17.80
N MET A 235 -14.13 -29.69 -18.26
CA MET A 235 -14.67 -31.03 -18.48
C MET A 235 -13.87 -31.80 -19.52
N VAL A 236 -13.44 -31.16 -20.62
CA VAL A 236 -12.57 -31.79 -21.63
C VAL A 236 -11.23 -32.18 -21.02
N LEU A 237 -10.59 -31.29 -20.25
CA LEU A 237 -9.33 -31.58 -19.58
C LEU A 237 -9.43 -32.81 -18.68
N HIS A 238 -10.44 -32.87 -17.82
CA HIS A 238 -10.64 -33.98 -16.89
C HIS A 238 -11.07 -35.28 -17.58
N LEU A 239 -11.86 -35.19 -18.67
CA LEU A 239 -12.19 -36.33 -19.50
C LEU A 239 -10.93 -36.95 -20.11
N VAL A 240 -10.07 -36.13 -20.71
CA VAL A 240 -8.84 -36.61 -21.35
C VAL A 240 -7.85 -37.12 -20.31
N GLU A 241 -7.74 -36.45 -19.14
CA GLU A 241 -6.98 -36.95 -18.00
C GLU A 241 -7.42 -38.38 -17.63
N TRP A 242 -8.74 -38.61 -17.53
CA TRP A 242 -9.31 -39.91 -17.18
C TRP A 242 -9.06 -40.98 -18.26
N VAL A 243 -9.30 -40.63 -19.53
CA VAL A 243 -9.11 -41.54 -20.69
C VAL A 243 -7.63 -41.94 -20.83
N VAL A 244 -6.72 -40.97 -20.84
CA VAL A 244 -5.28 -41.23 -20.98
C VAL A 244 -4.72 -41.98 -19.77
N SER A 245 -5.18 -41.65 -18.55
CA SER A 245 -4.84 -42.45 -17.36
C SER A 245 -5.35 -43.89 -17.47
N GLY A 246 -6.44 -44.13 -18.19
CA GLY A 246 -6.91 -45.46 -18.58
C GLY A 246 -5.93 -46.16 -19.51
N TYR A 247 -5.48 -45.49 -20.57
CA TYR A 247 -4.51 -46.03 -21.52
C TYR A 247 -3.18 -46.41 -20.85
N LEU A 248 -2.70 -45.56 -19.93
CA LEU A 248 -1.48 -45.79 -19.15
C LEU A 248 -1.62 -47.02 -18.24
N ARG A 249 -2.79 -47.22 -17.62
CA ARG A 249 -3.05 -48.38 -16.74
C ARG A 249 -3.20 -49.68 -17.52
N SER A 250 -3.77 -49.60 -18.72
CA SER A 250 -4.06 -50.76 -19.58
C SER A 250 -2.98 -51.02 -20.65
N ASN A 251 -1.92 -50.22 -20.72
CA ASN A 251 -0.85 -50.27 -21.73
C ASN A 251 -1.35 -50.22 -23.19
N TYR A 252 -2.31 -49.33 -23.50
CA TYR A 252 -2.81 -49.15 -24.87
C TYR A 252 -1.92 -48.22 -25.70
N VAL A 253 -0.72 -48.71 -26.05
CA VAL A 253 0.32 -47.94 -26.77
C VAL A 253 -0.18 -47.38 -28.10
N ASN A 254 -0.87 -48.19 -28.92
CA ASN A 254 -1.42 -47.76 -30.21
C ASN A 254 -2.43 -46.61 -30.09
N LYS A 255 -3.24 -46.59 -29.02
CA LYS A 255 -4.19 -45.51 -28.78
C LYS A 255 -3.50 -44.22 -28.34
N MET A 256 -2.41 -44.33 -27.59
CA MET A 256 -1.61 -43.18 -27.18
C MET A 256 -0.95 -42.52 -28.40
N SER A 257 -0.35 -43.32 -29.31
CA SER A 257 0.23 -42.79 -30.54
C SER A 257 -0.82 -42.24 -31.51
N LEU A 258 -1.95 -42.93 -31.68
CA LEU A 258 -3.07 -42.42 -32.50
C LEU A 258 -3.64 -41.10 -31.94
N PHE A 259 -3.77 -40.99 -30.62
CA PHE A 259 -4.22 -39.74 -30.00
C PHE A 259 -3.21 -38.60 -30.22
N ALA A 260 -1.91 -38.87 -30.04
CA ALA A 260 -0.87 -37.88 -30.30
C ALA A 260 -0.94 -37.38 -31.74
N ASN A 261 -0.98 -38.31 -32.71
CA ASN A 261 -0.99 -37.97 -34.13
C ASN A 261 -2.26 -37.20 -34.54
N GLU A 262 -3.45 -37.69 -34.20
CA GLU A 262 -4.71 -37.11 -34.69
C GLU A 262 -5.17 -35.86 -33.93
N ALA A 263 -4.96 -35.81 -32.60
CA ALA A 263 -5.43 -34.71 -31.77
C ALA A 263 -4.37 -33.62 -31.57
N LEU A 264 -3.10 -34.00 -31.45
CA LEU A 264 -2.02 -33.09 -31.01
C LEU A 264 -1.05 -32.70 -32.13
N GLU A 265 -0.86 -33.50 -33.19
CA GLU A 265 0.09 -33.18 -34.27
C GLU A 265 -0.62 -32.72 -35.55
N MET A 266 -1.57 -33.53 -36.04
CA MET A 266 -2.31 -33.32 -37.29
C MET A 266 -3.70 -32.70 -37.04
N SER A 267 -3.82 -31.82 -36.05
CA SER A 267 -5.10 -31.21 -35.67
C SER A 267 -5.82 -30.62 -36.90
N LYS A 268 -7.01 -31.13 -37.22
CA LYS A 268 -7.78 -30.70 -38.39
C LYS A 268 -8.27 -29.26 -38.22
N GLY A 269 -8.37 -28.49 -39.30
CA GLY A 269 -8.83 -27.09 -39.27
C GLY A 269 -10.25 -26.89 -38.71
N ASN A 270 -11.03 -27.96 -38.62
CA ASN A 270 -12.39 -27.94 -38.06
C ASN A 270 -12.43 -28.11 -36.52
N TYR A 271 -11.28 -28.32 -35.87
CA TYR A 271 -11.20 -28.46 -34.43
C TYR A 271 -11.23 -27.10 -33.73
N THR A 272 -11.97 -27.03 -32.62
CA THR A 272 -12.00 -25.85 -31.77
C THR A 272 -10.71 -25.74 -30.95
N LEU A 273 -10.00 -24.61 -31.06
CA LEU A 273 -8.68 -24.46 -30.44
C LEU A 273 -8.67 -24.67 -28.91
N PHE A 274 -9.69 -24.19 -28.20
CA PHE A 274 -9.71 -24.33 -26.73
C PHE A 274 -9.91 -25.79 -26.29
N THR A 275 -10.62 -26.62 -27.04
CA THR A 275 -10.85 -28.03 -26.67
C THR A 275 -9.58 -28.85 -26.88
N VAL A 276 -8.86 -28.60 -27.98
CA VAL A 276 -7.55 -29.20 -28.25
C VAL A 276 -6.54 -28.79 -27.17
N LEU A 277 -6.52 -27.51 -26.79
CA LEU A 277 -5.68 -26.99 -25.70
C LEU A 277 -5.97 -27.68 -24.36
N MET A 278 -7.24 -27.78 -23.98
CA MET A 278 -7.64 -28.42 -22.73
C MET A 278 -7.36 -29.93 -22.73
N ALA A 279 -7.47 -30.59 -23.89
CA ALA A 279 -7.07 -31.97 -24.04
C ALA A 279 -5.57 -32.17 -23.88
N ALA A 280 -4.74 -31.33 -24.53
CA ALA A 280 -3.29 -31.37 -24.34
C ALA A 280 -2.89 -31.20 -22.86
N ALA A 281 -3.56 -30.28 -22.15
CA ALA A 281 -3.39 -30.11 -20.71
C ALA A 281 -3.81 -31.34 -19.89
N GLY A 282 -4.89 -32.03 -20.29
CA GLY A 282 -5.33 -33.29 -19.70
C GLY A 282 -4.32 -34.42 -19.89
N VAL A 283 -3.70 -34.50 -21.08
CA VAL A 283 -2.60 -35.44 -21.36
C VAL A 283 -1.42 -35.22 -20.43
N LEU A 284 -0.97 -33.96 -20.30
CA LEU A 284 0.16 -33.62 -19.41
C LEU A 284 -0.14 -34.00 -17.96
N ARG A 285 -1.34 -33.69 -17.49
CA ARG A 285 -1.78 -34.04 -16.13
C ARG A 285 -1.81 -35.56 -15.90
N ALA A 286 -2.31 -36.33 -16.86
CA ALA A 286 -2.32 -37.80 -16.77
C ALA A 286 -0.89 -38.38 -16.75
N SER A 287 0.01 -37.82 -17.57
CA SER A 287 1.41 -38.26 -17.65
C SER A 287 2.20 -38.03 -16.35
N ALA A 288 1.84 -36.98 -15.58
CA ALA A 288 2.49 -36.67 -14.31
C ALA A 288 2.18 -37.69 -13.19
N ALA A 289 1.08 -38.44 -13.31
CA ALA A 289 0.59 -39.34 -12.27
C ALA A 289 1.06 -40.80 -12.40
N GLY A 290 1.78 -41.16 -13.47
CA GLY A 290 2.08 -42.56 -13.81
C GLY A 290 3.48 -42.79 -14.36
N SER A 291 4.44 -43.11 -13.50
CA SER A 291 5.77 -43.60 -13.89
C SER A 291 6.16 -44.85 -13.10
N SER A 292 5.43 -45.96 -13.29
CA SER A 292 5.77 -47.27 -12.70
C SER A 292 5.77 -48.44 -13.71
N GLY A 293 5.86 -48.17 -15.02
CA GLY A 293 5.88 -49.18 -16.08
C GLY A 293 7.23 -49.26 -16.82
N GLY A 294 7.51 -50.39 -17.49
CA GLY A 294 8.80 -50.71 -18.14
C GLY A 294 9.23 -49.78 -19.29
N SER A 295 10.46 -49.96 -19.81
CA SER A 295 11.18 -49.01 -20.67
C SER A 295 10.46 -48.56 -21.95
N GLN A 296 9.77 -49.45 -22.67
CA GLN A 296 9.02 -49.08 -23.90
C GLN A 296 7.80 -48.17 -23.61
N ASN A 297 7.20 -48.27 -22.42
CA ASN A 297 6.10 -47.40 -22.04
C ASN A 297 6.60 -45.98 -21.71
N LEU A 298 7.84 -45.83 -21.24
CA LEU A 298 8.39 -44.50 -20.95
C LEU A 298 8.58 -43.68 -22.23
N GLU A 299 9.02 -44.31 -23.31
CA GLU A 299 9.28 -43.63 -24.60
C GLU A 299 7.98 -43.07 -25.20
N VAL A 300 6.94 -43.89 -25.39
CA VAL A 300 5.66 -43.43 -25.94
C VAL A 300 4.97 -42.40 -25.05
N VAL A 301 5.10 -42.53 -23.72
CA VAL A 301 4.55 -41.52 -22.79
C VAL A 301 5.32 -40.20 -22.90
N SER A 302 6.64 -40.25 -23.08
CA SER A 302 7.45 -39.06 -23.32
C SER A 302 7.13 -38.39 -24.65
N GLU A 303 6.91 -39.16 -25.72
CA GLU A 303 6.48 -38.65 -27.03
C GLU A 303 5.12 -37.96 -26.92
N LEU A 304 4.14 -38.65 -26.33
CA LEU A 304 2.80 -38.09 -26.10
C LEU A 304 2.85 -36.80 -25.28
N ARG A 305 3.70 -36.75 -24.25
CA ARG A 305 3.95 -35.54 -23.45
C ARG A 305 4.54 -34.42 -24.31
N ASN A 306 5.56 -34.72 -25.11
CA ASN A 306 6.22 -33.75 -25.99
C ASN A 306 5.24 -33.18 -27.03
N SER A 307 4.40 -34.02 -27.65
CA SER A 307 3.39 -33.57 -28.60
C SER A 307 2.33 -32.70 -27.92
N ALA A 308 1.97 -32.98 -26.67
CA ALA A 308 1.07 -32.12 -25.88
C ALA A 308 1.69 -30.76 -25.56
N GLU A 309 2.96 -30.71 -25.12
CA GLU A 309 3.66 -29.45 -24.86
C GLU A 309 3.78 -28.59 -26.13
N LYS A 310 4.21 -29.19 -27.25
CA LYS A 310 4.29 -28.52 -28.55
C LYS A 310 2.94 -27.96 -29.00
N ARG A 311 1.84 -28.69 -28.75
CA ARG A 311 0.49 -28.21 -29.11
C ARG A 311 0.09 -27.01 -28.26
N ILE A 312 0.34 -27.02 -26.95
CA ILE A 312 0.07 -25.87 -26.07
C ILE A 312 0.90 -24.66 -26.53
N GLU A 313 2.17 -24.87 -26.87
CA GLU A 313 3.03 -23.81 -27.39
C GLU A 313 2.53 -23.24 -28.73
N ALA A 314 2.14 -24.09 -29.68
CA ALA A 314 1.59 -23.64 -30.96
C ALA A 314 0.32 -22.78 -30.78
N VAL A 315 -0.56 -23.16 -29.85
CA VAL A 315 -1.75 -22.36 -29.52
C VAL A 315 -1.36 -21.02 -28.88
N ALA A 316 -0.36 -21.00 -28.00
CA ALA A 316 0.16 -19.77 -27.41
C ALA A 316 0.76 -18.84 -28.50
N GLN A 317 1.52 -19.38 -29.45
CA GLN A 317 2.07 -18.60 -30.57
C GLN A 317 0.96 -17.96 -31.42
N LEU A 318 -0.13 -18.68 -31.68
CA LEU A 318 -1.30 -18.13 -32.39
C LEU A 318 -1.96 -16.98 -31.62
N LEU A 319 -2.10 -17.11 -30.30
CA LEU A 319 -2.66 -16.05 -29.45
C LEU A 319 -1.79 -14.77 -29.46
N VAL A 320 -0.46 -14.94 -29.41
CA VAL A 320 0.51 -13.84 -29.49
C VAL A 320 0.46 -13.18 -30.87
N ALA A 321 0.50 -13.98 -31.95
CA ALA A 321 0.54 -13.48 -33.32
C ALA A 321 -0.73 -12.71 -33.73
N ASN A 322 -1.90 -13.15 -33.25
CA ASN A 322 -3.19 -12.53 -33.59
C ASN A 322 -3.47 -11.22 -32.84
N GLY A 323 -2.61 -10.80 -31.90
CA GLY A 323 -2.88 -9.65 -31.03
C GLY A 323 -4.09 -9.84 -30.09
N SER A 324 -4.64 -11.07 -30.01
CA SER A 324 -5.83 -11.44 -29.22
C SER A 324 -5.62 -11.23 -27.71
N ILE A 325 -4.36 -11.12 -27.29
CA ILE A 325 -3.92 -10.72 -25.95
C ILE A 325 -4.62 -9.45 -25.43
N THR A 326 -5.09 -8.57 -26.32
CA THR A 326 -5.77 -7.31 -25.98
C THR A 326 -7.29 -7.36 -26.06
N GLN A 327 -7.89 -8.49 -26.46
CA GLN A 327 -9.34 -8.59 -26.58
C GLN A 327 -10.03 -8.74 -25.22
N ARG A 328 -11.20 -8.07 -25.07
CA ARG A 328 -11.90 -7.88 -23.79
C ARG A 328 -12.46 -9.18 -23.19
N ASP A 329 -12.74 -10.20 -23.99
CA ASP A 329 -13.23 -11.50 -23.54
C ASP A 329 -12.80 -12.61 -24.51
N ASP A 330 -11.63 -13.20 -24.24
CA ASP A 330 -11.09 -14.31 -25.04
C ASP A 330 -11.21 -15.62 -24.25
N LEU A 331 -12.22 -16.44 -24.59
CA LEU A 331 -12.43 -17.77 -24.03
C LEU A 331 -11.17 -18.65 -24.13
N LEU A 332 -10.43 -18.54 -25.23
CA LEU A 332 -9.23 -19.33 -25.44
C LEU A 332 -8.15 -18.94 -24.42
N LEU A 333 -7.98 -17.64 -24.17
CA LEU A 333 -7.03 -17.12 -23.17
C LEU A 333 -7.45 -17.50 -21.73
N LYS A 334 -8.75 -17.47 -21.42
CA LYS A 334 -9.29 -17.96 -20.13
C LYS A 334 -9.00 -19.45 -19.92
N CYS A 335 -9.28 -20.27 -20.94
CA CYS A 335 -8.98 -21.70 -20.91
C CYS A 335 -7.46 -21.96 -20.82
N PHE A 336 -6.63 -21.14 -21.49
CA PHE A 336 -5.18 -21.25 -21.45
C PHE A 336 -4.59 -21.07 -20.05
N ALA A 337 -5.02 -20.04 -19.32
CA ALA A 337 -4.55 -19.80 -17.96
C ALA A 337 -4.87 -20.98 -17.03
N ILE A 338 -6.10 -21.49 -17.10
CA ILE A 338 -6.56 -22.61 -16.26
C ILE A 338 -5.90 -23.92 -16.68
N ALA A 339 -5.72 -24.15 -17.99
CA ALA A 339 -5.01 -25.31 -18.51
C ALA A 339 -3.62 -25.42 -17.88
N LEU A 340 -2.85 -24.34 -17.90
CA LEU A 340 -1.49 -24.31 -17.34
C LEU A 340 -1.47 -24.39 -15.82
N ALA A 341 -2.45 -23.81 -15.12
CA ALA A 341 -2.58 -23.97 -13.68
C ALA A 341 -2.85 -25.42 -13.26
N ARG A 342 -3.52 -26.21 -14.11
CA ARG A 342 -3.98 -27.58 -13.79
C ARG A 342 -3.18 -28.70 -14.47
N CYS A 343 -2.36 -28.43 -15.49
CA CYS A 343 -1.64 -29.47 -16.25
C CYS A 343 -0.30 -29.91 -15.63
N GLY A 344 0.18 -29.18 -14.62
CA GLY A 344 1.44 -29.48 -13.93
C GLY A 344 2.63 -28.75 -14.53
N THR A 345 3.82 -29.36 -14.47
CA THR A 345 5.04 -28.76 -15.01
C THR A 345 5.02 -28.82 -16.54
N VAL A 346 5.39 -27.71 -17.18
CA VAL A 346 5.55 -27.57 -18.63
C VAL A 346 6.95 -27.01 -18.91
N SER A 347 7.53 -27.35 -20.05
CA SER A 347 8.76 -26.73 -20.53
C SER A 347 8.62 -25.20 -20.63
N PRO A 348 9.71 -24.45 -20.39
CA PRO A 348 9.67 -23.00 -20.48
C PRO A 348 9.54 -22.56 -21.94
N SER A 349 8.57 -21.68 -22.23
CA SER A 349 8.47 -21.07 -23.55
C SER A 349 8.06 -19.59 -23.46
N PRO A 350 8.63 -18.70 -24.30
CA PRO A 350 8.26 -17.29 -24.32
C PRO A 350 6.77 -17.03 -24.62
N PRO A 351 6.15 -17.67 -25.63
CA PRO A 351 4.72 -17.51 -25.88
C PRO A 351 3.85 -17.91 -24.68
N LEU A 352 4.21 -18.98 -23.96
CA LEU A 352 3.50 -19.41 -22.77
C LEU A 352 3.53 -18.33 -21.67
N LEU A 353 4.72 -17.76 -21.44
CA LEU A 353 4.90 -16.71 -20.44
C LEU A 353 4.08 -15.46 -20.76
N LEU A 354 4.11 -15.00 -22.02
CA LEU A 354 3.36 -13.83 -22.47
C LEU A 354 1.85 -14.06 -22.34
N CYS A 355 1.33 -15.19 -22.82
CA CYS A 355 -0.09 -15.51 -22.68
C CYS A 355 -0.53 -15.62 -21.22
N LEU A 356 0.29 -16.17 -20.32
CA LEU A 356 -0.02 -16.21 -18.89
C LEU A 356 -0.06 -14.82 -18.26
N ALA A 357 0.92 -13.96 -18.57
CA ALA A 357 0.95 -12.58 -18.10
C ALA A 357 -0.32 -11.85 -18.58
N SER A 358 -0.61 -11.92 -19.87
CA SER A 358 -1.80 -11.31 -20.46
C SER A 358 -3.10 -11.84 -19.84
N ALA A 359 -3.23 -13.15 -19.66
CA ALA A 359 -4.42 -13.74 -19.06
C ALA A 359 -4.61 -13.28 -17.61
N LEU A 360 -3.54 -13.19 -16.82
CA LEU A 360 -3.61 -12.67 -15.45
C LEU A 360 -4.11 -11.22 -15.43
N LEU A 361 -3.52 -10.36 -16.28
CA LEU A 361 -3.76 -8.93 -16.28
C LEU A 361 -5.08 -8.51 -16.95
N THR A 362 -5.64 -9.32 -17.87
CA THR A 362 -6.86 -8.97 -18.62
C THR A 362 -8.06 -9.85 -18.31
N GLN A 363 -7.86 -11.14 -18.00
CA GLN A 363 -8.95 -12.11 -17.82
C GLN A 363 -9.16 -12.50 -16.36
N VAL A 364 -8.09 -12.80 -15.61
CA VAL A 364 -8.18 -13.19 -14.18
C VAL A 364 -8.47 -11.97 -13.31
N PHE A 365 -7.76 -10.86 -13.56
CA PHE A 365 -7.95 -9.58 -12.91
C PHE A 365 -8.41 -8.51 -13.92
N PRO A 366 -9.66 -8.57 -14.40
CA PRO A 366 -10.17 -7.69 -15.46
C PRO A 366 -10.46 -6.25 -14.97
N LEU A 367 -9.60 -5.71 -14.09
CA LEU A 367 -9.77 -4.41 -13.43
C LEU A 367 -9.78 -3.27 -14.45
N GLY A 368 -8.92 -3.30 -15.46
CA GLY A 368 -8.92 -2.30 -16.54
C GLY A 368 -10.26 -2.26 -17.28
N ASN A 369 -10.83 -3.42 -17.61
CA ASN A 369 -12.14 -3.52 -18.28
C ASN A 369 -13.27 -3.04 -17.37
N ILE A 370 -13.22 -3.39 -16.07
CA ILE A 370 -14.16 -2.92 -15.06
C ILE A 370 -14.14 -1.39 -15.00
N TYR A 371 -12.96 -0.79 -14.86
CA TYR A 371 -12.82 0.66 -14.72
C TYR A 371 -13.19 1.41 -16.00
N GLU A 372 -12.77 0.94 -17.18
CA GLU A 372 -13.19 1.51 -18.46
C GLU A 372 -14.71 1.47 -18.66
N SER A 373 -15.38 0.44 -18.14
CA SER A 373 -16.82 0.32 -18.28
C SER A 373 -17.54 1.50 -17.64
N PHE A 374 -17.07 2.01 -16.50
CA PHE A 374 -17.67 3.13 -15.77
C PHE A 374 -17.70 4.43 -16.57
N CYS A 375 -16.85 4.57 -17.59
CA CYS A 375 -16.86 5.72 -18.48
C CYS A 375 -17.99 5.69 -19.53
N LYS A 376 -18.67 4.54 -19.74
CA LYS A 376 -19.53 4.33 -20.93
C LYS A 376 -21.01 4.00 -20.66
N ASP A 377 -21.35 3.27 -19.59
CA ASP A 377 -22.69 2.64 -19.41
C ASP A 377 -23.38 2.90 -18.03
N PRO A 378 -24.64 2.48 -17.79
CA PRO A 378 -25.29 2.50 -16.47
C PRO A 378 -24.79 1.41 -15.49
N ILE A 379 -24.99 1.62 -14.18
CA ILE A 379 -24.31 0.88 -13.10
C ILE A 379 -24.89 -0.53 -12.82
N GLY A 380 -26.21 -0.73 -12.97
CA GLY A 380 -26.93 -1.94 -12.53
C GLY A 380 -26.47 -3.29 -13.11
N PRO A 381 -26.34 -3.48 -14.44
CA PRO A 381 -25.88 -4.74 -15.05
C PRO A 381 -24.45 -5.15 -14.64
N ARG A 382 -23.65 -4.22 -14.12
CA ARG A 382 -22.24 -4.44 -13.78
C ARG A 382 -22.05 -5.22 -12.49
N LEU A 383 -22.91 -5.01 -11.50
CA LEU A 383 -22.84 -5.70 -10.20
C LEU A 383 -22.98 -7.22 -10.38
N ILE A 384 -23.84 -7.64 -11.32
CA ILE A 384 -24.07 -9.06 -11.60
C ILE A 384 -22.81 -9.68 -12.19
N TRP A 385 -22.21 -9.05 -13.20
CA TRP A 385 -21.00 -9.54 -13.86
C TRP A 385 -19.79 -9.63 -12.92
N VAL A 386 -19.54 -8.62 -12.07
CA VAL A 386 -18.42 -8.65 -11.10
C VAL A 386 -18.60 -9.80 -10.10
N ARG A 387 -19.83 -10.00 -9.61
CA ARG A 387 -20.14 -11.08 -8.66
C ARG A 387 -20.05 -12.46 -9.31
N GLU A 388 -20.49 -12.59 -10.55
CA GLU A 388 -20.32 -13.81 -11.35
C GLU A 388 -18.83 -14.15 -11.50
N HIS A 389 -17.99 -13.17 -11.85
CA HIS A 389 -16.53 -13.36 -11.95
C HIS A 389 -15.90 -13.82 -10.63
N LEU A 390 -16.23 -13.17 -9.51
CA LEU A 390 -15.76 -13.57 -8.18
C LEU A 390 -16.15 -15.02 -7.82
N SER A 391 -17.33 -15.46 -8.25
CA SER A 391 -17.79 -16.83 -8.05
C SER A 391 -17.18 -17.84 -9.03
N GLY A 392 -16.60 -17.35 -10.13
CA GLY A 392 -16.07 -18.11 -11.25
C GLY A 392 -14.81 -18.91 -10.91
N VAL A 393 -14.60 -19.99 -11.66
CA VAL A 393 -13.46 -20.89 -11.47
C VAL A 393 -12.13 -20.18 -11.74
N LEU A 394 -12.09 -19.27 -12.73
CA LEU A 394 -10.89 -18.54 -13.10
C LEU A 394 -10.33 -17.71 -11.94
N PHE A 395 -11.19 -16.98 -11.22
CA PHE A 395 -10.78 -16.17 -10.07
C PHE A 395 -10.38 -17.03 -8.87
N LYS A 396 -11.12 -18.11 -8.59
CA LYS A 396 -10.79 -19.07 -7.51
C LYS A 396 -9.43 -19.73 -7.69
N GLU A 397 -9.00 -19.93 -8.93
CA GLU A 397 -7.71 -20.52 -9.29
C GLU A 397 -6.59 -19.47 -9.51
N SER A 398 -6.85 -18.19 -9.24
CA SER A 398 -5.90 -17.09 -9.48
C SER A 398 -4.51 -17.35 -8.89
N GLY A 399 -4.44 -17.85 -7.65
CA GLY A 399 -3.17 -18.22 -7.01
C GLY A 399 -2.40 -19.34 -7.72
N ALA A 400 -3.11 -20.35 -8.23
CA ALA A 400 -2.49 -21.45 -8.99
C ALA A 400 -1.99 -20.96 -10.37
N ILE A 401 -2.74 -20.08 -11.02
CA ILE A 401 -2.33 -19.43 -12.28
C ILE A 401 -1.09 -18.55 -12.05
N THR A 402 -1.07 -17.75 -10.98
CA THR A 402 0.12 -16.97 -10.59
C THR A 402 1.32 -17.86 -10.31
N GLY A 403 1.13 -19.01 -9.66
CA GLY A 403 2.19 -19.99 -9.44
C GLY A 403 2.75 -20.56 -10.76
N ALA A 404 1.88 -20.94 -11.69
CA ALA A 404 2.29 -21.42 -13.02
C ALA A 404 3.07 -20.34 -13.80
N PHE A 405 2.62 -19.09 -13.72
CA PHE A 405 3.28 -17.94 -14.30
C PHE A 405 4.68 -17.68 -13.71
N CYS A 406 4.82 -17.69 -12.38
CA CYS A 406 6.12 -17.51 -11.72
C CYS A 406 7.09 -18.66 -12.05
N ASN A 407 6.59 -19.89 -12.22
CA ASN A 407 7.41 -21.04 -12.63
C ASN A 407 7.94 -20.91 -14.06
N GLN A 408 7.15 -20.34 -14.98
CA GLN A 408 7.59 -20.03 -16.34
C GLN A 408 8.60 -18.88 -16.33
N TYR A 409 8.33 -17.82 -15.55
CA TYR A 409 9.22 -16.67 -15.39
C TYR A 409 10.62 -17.07 -14.88
N ALA A 410 10.68 -17.94 -13.86
CA ALA A 410 11.94 -18.40 -13.27
C ALA A 410 12.88 -19.12 -14.25
N LYS A 411 12.34 -19.65 -15.36
CA LYS A 411 13.08 -20.39 -16.40
C LYS A 411 13.18 -19.63 -17.72
N ALA A 412 12.66 -18.40 -17.80
CA ALA A 412 12.65 -17.60 -19.01
C ALA A 412 14.02 -16.94 -19.28
N ASN A 413 14.23 -16.49 -20.53
CA ASN A 413 15.39 -15.68 -20.88
C ASN A 413 15.22 -14.22 -20.40
N GLU A 414 16.31 -13.47 -20.38
CA GLU A 414 16.33 -12.11 -19.82
C GLU A 414 15.45 -11.09 -20.57
N GLU A 415 15.32 -11.23 -21.89
CA GLU A 415 14.48 -10.37 -22.72
C GLU A 415 12.98 -10.55 -22.40
N ASN A 416 12.49 -11.79 -22.35
CA ASN A 416 11.09 -12.05 -22.04
C ASN A 416 10.75 -11.74 -20.58
N LYS A 417 11.70 -11.93 -19.65
CA LYS A 417 11.56 -11.43 -18.28
C LYS A 417 11.31 -9.92 -18.25
N TYR A 418 12.08 -9.15 -19.02
CA TYR A 418 11.96 -7.69 -19.07
C TYR A 418 10.58 -7.23 -19.58
N ILE A 419 10.10 -7.85 -20.65
CA ILE A 419 8.78 -7.53 -21.24
C ILE A 419 7.68 -7.74 -20.19
N VAL A 420 7.70 -8.88 -19.52
CA VAL A 420 6.66 -9.30 -18.58
C VAL A 420 6.71 -8.55 -17.26
N GLU A 421 7.92 -8.24 -16.78
CA GLU A 421 8.14 -7.32 -15.66
C GLU A 421 7.44 -5.98 -15.93
N ASN A 422 7.72 -5.34 -17.07
CA ASN A 422 7.09 -4.06 -17.42
C ASN A 422 5.57 -4.17 -17.53
N MET A 423 5.03 -5.25 -18.12
CA MET A 423 3.57 -5.47 -18.17
C MET A 423 2.93 -5.43 -16.76
N ILE A 424 3.58 -6.02 -15.76
CA ILE A 424 3.07 -6.07 -14.38
C ILE A 424 3.24 -4.71 -13.68
N TRP A 425 4.38 -4.04 -13.88
CA TRP A 425 4.62 -2.71 -13.30
C TRP A 425 3.67 -1.66 -13.88
N ASP A 426 3.44 -1.68 -15.19
CA ASP A 426 2.47 -0.82 -15.87
C ASP A 426 1.04 -1.10 -15.40
N PHE A 427 0.69 -2.38 -15.21
CA PHE A 427 -0.59 -2.76 -14.61
C PHE A 427 -0.79 -2.14 -13.22
N CYS A 428 0.23 -2.15 -12.35
CA CYS A 428 0.14 -1.55 -11.02
C CYS A 428 -0.11 -0.04 -11.09
N GLN A 429 0.57 0.66 -12.00
CA GLN A 429 0.36 2.11 -12.19
C GLN A 429 -1.05 2.41 -12.72
N ASN A 430 -1.51 1.66 -13.72
CA ASN A 430 -2.86 1.82 -14.27
C ASN A 430 -3.95 1.50 -13.25
N LEU A 431 -3.76 0.43 -12.46
CA LEU A 431 -4.66 0.06 -11.37
C LEU A 431 -4.79 1.21 -10.37
N TYR A 432 -3.68 1.82 -9.95
CA TYR A 432 -3.71 2.97 -9.05
C TYR A 432 -4.50 4.15 -9.62
N LEU A 433 -4.18 4.57 -10.85
CA LEU A 433 -4.80 5.74 -11.47
C LEU A 433 -6.31 5.55 -11.65
N GLN A 434 -6.71 4.39 -12.18
CA GLN A 434 -8.11 4.08 -12.45
C GLN A 434 -8.90 3.83 -11.16
N HIS A 435 -8.36 3.06 -10.22
CA HIS A 435 -9.05 2.76 -8.97
C HIS A 435 -9.26 4.01 -8.10
N ARG A 436 -8.27 4.92 -8.03
CA ARG A 436 -8.41 6.19 -7.31
C ARG A 436 -9.64 6.98 -7.78
N GLN A 437 -9.83 7.10 -9.10
CA GLN A 437 -10.97 7.81 -9.67
C GLN A 437 -12.31 7.13 -9.35
N ILE A 438 -12.36 5.80 -9.46
CA ILE A 438 -13.58 5.02 -9.22
C ILE A 438 -13.94 4.93 -7.73
N ALA A 439 -12.95 4.81 -6.84
CA ALA A 439 -13.15 4.84 -5.41
C ALA A 439 -13.77 6.17 -4.96
N LEU A 440 -13.31 7.30 -5.50
CA LEU A 440 -13.91 8.62 -5.23
C LEU A 440 -15.34 8.75 -5.76
N LEU A 441 -15.67 8.07 -6.86
CA LEU A 441 -17.00 8.12 -7.49
C LEU A 441 -18.03 7.22 -6.79
N LEU A 442 -17.64 6.01 -6.38
CA LEU A 442 -18.56 5.01 -5.82
C LEU A 442 -18.75 5.13 -4.30
N ARG A 443 -17.78 5.71 -3.59
CA ARG A 443 -17.80 5.80 -2.13
C ARG A 443 -19.02 6.58 -1.63
N GLY A 444 -19.80 5.96 -0.75
CA GLY A 444 -21.04 6.52 -0.22
C GLY A 444 -22.23 6.46 -1.19
N VAL A 445 -22.04 5.93 -2.40
CA VAL A 445 -23.10 5.72 -3.40
C VAL A 445 -23.39 4.24 -3.58
N GLU A 446 -22.37 3.43 -3.90
CA GLU A 446 -22.47 1.98 -4.08
C GLU A 446 -21.29 1.23 -3.43
N ASP A 447 -21.23 1.28 -2.09
CA ASP A 447 -20.13 0.64 -1.32
C ASP A 447 -20.04 -0.87 -1.53
N THR A 448 -21.17 -1.54 -1.84
CA THR A 448 -21.16 -2.99 -2.11
C THR A 448 -20.43 -3.34 -3.41
N LEU A 449 -20.58 -2.52 -4.46
CA LEU A 449 -19.91 -2.73 -5.73
C LEU A 449 -18.41 -2.43 -5.58
N LEU A 450 -18.08 -1.33 -4.89
CA LEU A 450 -16.70 -0.97 -4.59
C LEU A 450 -16.00 -2.11 -3.83
N GLY A 451 -16.62 -2.65 -2.77
CA GLY A 451 -16.07 -3.77 -2.02
C GLY A 451 -15.91 -5.06 -2.83
N ASP A 452 -16.81 -5.34 -3.79
CA ASP A 452 -16.66 -6.49 -4.69
C ASP A 452 -15.50 -6.28 -5.71
N ILE A 453 -15.27 -5.06 -6.18
CA ILE A 453 -14.11 -4.70 -7.03
C ILE A 453 -12.81 -4.77 -6.22
N GLU A 454 -12.80 -4.25 -4.99
CA GLU A 454 -11.65 -4.28 -4.09
C GLU A 454 -11.19 -5.72 -3.82
N LYS A 455 -12.08 -6.71 -3.68
CA LYS A 455 -11.68 -8.13 -3.56
C LYS A 455 -10.85 -8.65 -4.75
N ILE A 456 -11.19 -8.20 -5.97
CA ILE A 456 -10.42 -8.55 -7.17
C ILE A 456 -9.05 -7.86 -7.10
N ALA A 457 -9.03 -6.59 -6.73
CA ALA A 457 -7.80 -5.81 -6.61
C ALA A 457 -6.87 -6.34 -5.50
N GLU A 458 -7.40 -6.74 -4.34
CA GLU A 458 -6.67 -7.43 -3.26
C GLU A 458 -6.00 -8.71 -3.75
N SER A 459 -6.71 -9.51 -4.54
CA SER A 459 -6.15 -10.74 -5.12
C SER A 459 -5.06 -10.43 -6.15
N SER A 460 -5.20 -9.34 -6.92
CA SER A 460 -4.15 -8.85 -7.81
C SER A 460 -2.92 -8.33 -7.05
N PHE A 461 -3.13 -7.70 -5.87
CA PHE A 461 -2.05 -7.30 -4.97
C PHE A 461 -1.24 -8.52 -4.50
N LEU A 462 -1.90 -9.62 -4.11
CA LEU A 462 -1.20 -10.86 -3.76
C LEU A 462 -0.37 -11.39 -4.93
N MET A 463 -0.90 -11.35 -6.15
CA MET A 463 -0.16 -11.74 -7.36
C MET A 463 1.09 -10.89 -7.56
N VAL A 464 0.99 -9.56 -7.41
CA VAL A 464 2.12 -8.63 -7.55
C VAL A 464 3.20 -8.90 -6.50
N VAL A 465 2.82 -9.18 -5.26
CA VAL A 465 3.77 -9.51 -4.17
C VAL A 465 4.50 -10.82 -4.47
N VAL A 466 3.78 -11.87 -4.85
CA VAL A 466 4.37 -13.18 -5.18
C VAL A 466 5.29 -13.05 -6.39
N PHE A 467 4.89 -12.30 -7.41
CA PHE A 467 5.72 -12.05 -8.59
C PHE A 467 6.98 -11.24 -8.25
N ALA A 468 6.86 -10.15 -7.48
CA ALA A 468 8.02 -9.36 -7.07
C ALA A 468 9.01 -10.20 -6.26
N LEU A 469 8.54 -11.09 -5.38
CA LEU A 469 9.40 -12.06 -4.70
C LEU A 469 10.06 -13.05 -5.67
N ALA A 470 9.36 -13.49 -6.72
CA ALA A 470 9.94 -14.36 -7.74
C ALA A 470 11.04 -13.64 -8.54
N VAL A 471 10.88 -12.33 -8.80
CA VAL A 471 11.89 -11.46 -9.44
C VAL A 471 13.13 -11.33 -8.56
N THR A 472 12.97 -10.96 -7.27
CA THR A 472 14.13 -10.76 -6.38
C THR A 472 14.92 -12.06 -6.14
N LYS A 473 14.25 -13.21 -6.12
CA LYS A 473 14.91 -14.52 -6.03
C LYS A 473 15.85 -14.85 -7.21
N GLN A 474 15.74 -14.14 -8.34
CA GLN A 474 16.62 -14.33 -9.49
C GLN A 474 17.93 -13.52 -9.40
N TRP A 475 18.02 -12.53 -8.50
CA TRP A 475 19.17 -11.63 -8.41
C TRP A 475 20.50 -12.27 -8.02
N PRO A 476 20.56 -13.37 -7.24
CA PRO A 476 21.82 -14.08 -6.99
C PRO A 476 22.44 -14.70 -8.25
N ASN A 477 21.71 -14.77 -9.37
CA ASN A 477 22.24 -15.30 -10.61
C ASN A 477 23.21 -14.29 -11.26
N PRO A 478 24.41 -14.72 -11.69
CA PRO A 478 25.42 -13.83 -12.27
C PRO A 478 25.03 -13.23 -13.64
N THR A 479 23.90 -13.64 -14.20
CA THR A 479 23.39 -13.18 -15.49
C THR A 479 22.66 -11.85 -15.42
N VAL A 480 22.26 -11.40 -14.24
CA VAL A 480 21.51 -10.14 -14.05
C VAL A 480 22.50 -9.01 -13.77
N SER A 481 22.53 -7.98 -14.62
CA SER A 481 23.40 -6.81 -14.41
C SER A 481 22.97 -6.00 -13.19
N GLU A 482 23.92 -5.39 -12.50
CA GLU A 482 23.64 -4.54 -11.32
C GLU A 482 22.75 -3.34 -11.68
N GLU A 483 22.96 -2.73 -12.85
CA GLU A 483 22.09 -1.65 -13.37
C GLU A 483 20.63 -2.11 -13.49
N ARG A 484 20.40 -3.33 -13.98
CA ARG A 484 19.04 -3.89 -14.12
C ARG A 484 18.42 -4.18 -12.76
N LYS A 485 19.20 -4.69 -11.78
CA LYS A 485 18.71 -4.90 -10.41
C LYS A 485 18.28 -3.58 -9.77
N MET A 486 19.07 -2.54 -9.96
CA MET A 486 18.79 -1.19 -9.48
C MET A 486 17.53 -0.59 -10.11
N GLU A 487 17.38 -0.66 -11.44
CA GLU A 487 16.19 -0.18 -12.14
C GLU A 487 14.93 -0.94 -11.69
N THR A 488 15.02 -2.27 -11.63
CA THR A 488 13.92 -3.15 -11.22
C THR A 488 13.53 -2.90 -9.77
N SER A 489 14.51 -2.61 -8.89
CA SER A 489 14.29 -2.25 -7.50
C SER A 489 13.40 -1.00 -7.36
N VAL A 490 13.71 0.06 -8.11
CA VAL A 490 12.89 1.27 -8.13
C VAL A 490 11.48 0.96 -8.66
N LYS A 491 11.37 0.19 -9.77
CA LYS A 491 10.06 -0.20 -10.33
C LYS A 491 9.21 -1.01 -9.35
N ILE A 492 9.81 -1.91 -8.55
CA ILE A 492 9.10 -2.67 -7.52
C ILE A 492 8.60 -1.74 -6.42
N LEU A 493 9.43 -0.82 -5.90
CA LEU A 493 8.98 0.12 -4.85
C LEU A 493 7.86 1.03 -5.35
N VAL A 494 7.97 1.54 -6.58
CA VAL A 494 6.90 2.35 -7.20
C VAL A 494 5.63 1.52 -7.35
N SER A 495 5.73 0.28 -7.82
CA SER A 495 4.59 -0.61 -7.99
C SER A 495 3.92 -0.95 -6.65
N PHE A 496 4.71 -1.22 -5.60
CA PHE A 496 4.19 -1.43 -4.24
C PHE A 496 3.49 -0.19 -3.69
N SER A 497 4.01 1.01 -3.98
CA SER A 497 3.34 2.26 -3.62
C SER A 497 1.94 2.38 -4.27
N CYS A 498 1.80 1.92 -5.52
CA CYS A 498 0.54 1.97 -6.27
C CYS A 498 -0.53 1.01 -5.71
N VAL A 499 -0.12 -0.10 -5.10
CA VAL A 499 -1.04 -1.14 -4.59
C VAL A 499 -1.18 -1.15 -3.07
N GLU A 500 -0.49 -0.24 -2.34
CA GLU A 500 -0.49 -0.21 -0.87
C GLU A 500 -1.89 -0.08 -0.25
N TYR A 501 -2.84 0.56 -0.95
CA TYR A 501 -4.22 0.70 -0.49
C TYR A 501 -4.88 -0.66 -0.21
N PHE A 502 -4.61 -1.69 -1.03
CA PHE A 502 -5.19 -3.03 -0.91
C PHE A 502 -4.51 -3.90 0.17
N ARG A 503 -3.52 -3.36 0.88
CA ARG A 503 -2.76 -4.10 1.89
C ARG A 503 -3.52 -4.15 3.22
N HIS A 504 -4.46 -5.07 3.31
CA HIS A 504 -5.21 -5.34 4.55
C HIS A 504 -4.59 -6.45 5.41
N ILE A 505 -3.67 -7.24 4.85
CA ILE A 505 -3.02 -8.38 5.51
C ILE A 505 -1.51 -8.15 5.61
N ARG A 506 -0.91 -8.59 6.73
CA ARG A 506 0.55 -8.62 6.89
C ARG A 506 1.11 -9.86 6.19
N LEU A 507 1.86 -9.64 5.12
CA LEU A 507 2.53 -10.69 4.36
C LEU A 507 4.04 -10.65 4.63
N PRO A 508 4.66 -11.75 5.09
CA PRO A 508 6.11 -11.80 5.26
C PRO A 508 6.85 -11.61 3.93
N GLU A 509 6.32 -12.16 2.84
CA GLU A 509 6.86 -12.06 1.48
C GLU A 509 7.03 -10.59 1.05
N TYR A 510 6.01 -9.77 1.31
CA TYR A 510 6.05 -8.33 1.02
C TYR A 510 7.19 -7.63 1.78
N MET A 511 7.39 -7.95 3.06
CA MET A 511 8.44 -7.33 3.86
C MET A 511 9.84 -7.85 3.48
N GLU A 512 9.95 -9.11 3.07
CA GLU A 512 11.19 -9.69 2.53
C GLU A 512 11.61 -8.99 1.24
N THR A 513 10.69 -8.87 0.27
CA THR A 513 10.94 -8.14 -0.98
C THR A 513 11.34 -6.69 -0.73
N ILE A 514 10.66 -5.97 0.18
CA ILE A 514 11.03 -4.59 0.51
C ILE A 514 12.45 -4.49 1.06
N ARG A 515 12.86 -5.38 1.98
CA ARG A 515 14.21 -5.33 2.55
C ARG A 515 15.29 -5.57 1.50
N GLU A 516 15.07 -6.56 0.64
CA GLU A 516 16.00 -6.90 -0.44
C GLU A 516 16.17 -5.75 -1.43
N VAL A 517 15.04 -5.18 -1.88
CA VAL A 517 15.00 -4.05 -2.82
C VAL A 517 15.63 -2.78 -2.20
N ILE A 518 15.36 -2.50 -0.93
CA ILE A 518 15.97 -1.36 -0.23
C ILE A 518 17.48 -1.52 -0.12
N SER A 519 17.98 -2.74 0.13
CA SER A 519 19.42 -3.00 0.17
C SER A 519 20.08 -2.57 -1.14
N CYS A 520 19.49 -2.92 -2.29
CA CYS A 520 20.00 -2.49 -3.60
C CYS A 520 19.92 -0.97 -3.82
N VAL A 521 18.84 -0.31 -3.36
CA VAL A 521 18.68 1.15 -3.49
C VAL A 521 19.69 1.92 -2.62
N GLN A 522 20.11 1.35 -1.50
CA GLN A 522 21.11 1.95 -0.61
C GLN A 522 22.53 1.94 -1.16
N GLU A 523 22.79 1.18 -2.23
CA GLU A 523 24.12 1.09 -2.88
C GLU A 523 24.39 2.26 -3.83
N ASN A 524 23.36 2.92 -4.35
CA ASN A 524 23.51 3.98 -5.37
C ASN A 524 22.58 5.18 -5.14
N ASP A 525 23.17 6.35 -4.90
CA ASP A 525 22.46 7.62 -4.67
C ASP A 525 21.47 7.97 -5.80
N ALA A 526 21.80 7.70 -7.06
CA ALA A 526 20.92 8.00 -8.21
C ALA A 526 19.61 7.19 -8.17
N THR A 527 19.67 5.95 -7.67
CA THR A 527 18.49 5.09 -7.55
C THR A 527 17.56 5.55 -6.44
N CYS A 528 18.13 6.04 -5.33
CA CYS A 528 17.39 6.64 -4.23
C CYS A 528 16.68 7.92 -4.69
N VAL A 529 17.36 8.78 -5.44
CA VAL A 529 16.76 9.98 -6.04
C VAL A 529 15.64 9.61 -7.01
N SER A 530 15.87 8.66 -7.93
CA SER A 530 14.85 8.19 -8.88
C SER A 530 13.60 7.65 -8.18
N PHE A 531 13.75 6.89 -7.09
CA PHE A 531 12.62 6.45 -6.28
C PHE A 531 11.87 7.62 -5.63
N VAL A 532 12.57 8.59 -5.06
CA VAL A 532 11.94 9.76 -4.43
C VAL A 532 11.22 10.63 -5.46
N GLU A 533 11.79 10.81 -6.66
CA GLU A 533 11.19 11.58 -7.75
C GLU A 533 9.90 10.96 -8.31
N SER A 534 9.63 9.70 -8.01
CA SER A 534 8.37 9.04 -8.37
C SER A 534 7.16 9.47 -7.51
N ILE A 535 7.37 10.23 -6.44
CA ILE A 535 6.29 10.78 -5.61
C ILE A 535 5.41 11.71 -6.48
N PRO A 536 4.07 11.58 -6.42
CA PRO A 536 3.19 12.48 -7.16
C PRO A 536 3.43 13.95 -6.80
N ALA A 537 3.49 14.82 -7.82
CA ALA A 537 3.73 16.23 -7.62
C ALA A 537 2.66 16.88 -6.72
N TYR A 538 3.05 17.88 -5.92
CA TYR A 538 2.17 18.57 -4.95
C TYR A 538 0.84 19.06 -5.55
N GLY A 539 0.87 19.57 -6.79
CA GLY A 539 -0.34 20.01 -7.49
C GLY A 539 -1.31 18.86 -7.78
N SER A 540 -0.82 17.65 -8.07
CA SER A 540 -1.66 16.45 -8.29
C SER A 540 -2.28 15.91 -7.00
N LEU A 541 -1.62 16.14 -5.86
CA LEU A 541 -2.13 15.76 -4.54
C LEU A 541 -3.29 16.64 -4.08
N THR A 542 -3.13 17.95 -4.26
CA THR A 542 -4.05 18.97 -3.74
C THR A 542 -5.15 19.38 -4.72
N ASN A 543 -4.86 19.39 -6.01
CA ASN A 543 -5.81 19.78 -7.06
C ASN A 543 -5.63 18.92 -8.33
N PRO A 544 -6.09 17.66 -8.34
CA PRO A 544 -6.03 16.81 -9.51
C PRO A 544 -6.85 17.41 -10.66
N LYS A 545 -6.21 17.64 -11.81
CA LYS A 545 -6.83 18.23 -13.01
C LYS A 545 -7.73 17.28 -13.80
N ASP A 546 -8.10 16.13 -13.23
CA ASP A 546 -8.88 15.12 -13.92
C ASP A 546 -10.33 15.58 -14.15
N LEU A 547 -10.91 15.17 -15.28
CA LEU A 547 -12.29 15.55 -15.68
C LEU A 547 -13.36 15.18 -14.65
N PHE A 548 -13.10 14.19 -13.79
CA PHE A 548 -14.01 13.73 -12.74
C PHE A 548 -13.92 14.56 -11.46
N THR A 549 -12.72 14.99 -11.07
CA THR A 549 -12.49 15.81 -9.86
C THR A 549 -12.90 17.26 -10.02
N GLN A 550 -13.20 17.71 -11.25
CA GLN A 550 -13.84 19.01 -11.49
C GLN A 550 -15.36 19.00 -11.24
N ARG A 551 -16.00 17.82 -11.20
CA ARG A 551 -17.45 17.68 -10.98
C ARG A 551 -17.82 17.48 -9.49
N LEU A 552 -16.84 17.14 -8.66
CA LEU A 552 -16.99 16.90 -7.22
C LEU A 552 -16.10 17.90 -6.46
N GLU A 553 -16.55 18.38 -5.31
CA GLU A 553 -15.68 19.14 -4.40
C GLU A 553 -14.59 18.19 -3.86
N TYR A 554 -13.42 18.18 -4.52
CA TYR A 554 -12.32 17.30 -4.15
C TYR A 554 -11.66 17.78 -2.84
N GLU A 555 -11.69 16.91 -1.83
CA GLU A 555 -10.96 17.11 -0.57
C GLU A 555 -9.82 16.09 -0.49
N TRP A 556 -8.58 16.57 -0.54
CA TRP A 556 -7.37 15.72 -0.55
C TRP A 556 -7.25 14.80 0.68
N SER A 557 -7.80 15.22 1.82
CA SER A 557 -7.79 14.48 3.09
C SER A 557 -8.67 13.22 3.09
N ARG A 558 -9.63 13.13 2.14
CA ARG A 558 -10.58 12.02 2.00
C ARG A 558 -10.15 10.97 0.98
N ASP A 559 -9.08 11.23 0.24
CA ASP A 559 -8.55 10.31 -0.78
C ASP A 559 -7.68 9.24 -0.12
N ASP A 560 -8.30 8.15 0.34
CA ASP A 560 -7.59 7.08 1.04
C ASP A 560 -6.61 6.31 0.13
N VAL A 561 -6.88 6.25 -1.17
CA VAL A 561 -6.02 5.55 -2.14
C VAL A 561 -4.71 6.32 -2.30
N GLN A 562 -4.80 7.63 -2.54
CA GLN A 562 -3.63 8.52 -2.60
C GLN A 562 -2.90 8.58 -1.26
N THR A 563 -3.65 8.65 -0.16
CA THR A 563 -3.09 8.69 1.20
C THR A 563 -2.30 7.42 1.53
N SER A 564 -2.78 6.25 1.12
CA SER A 564 -2.09 4.96 1.31
C SER A 564 -0.80 4.90 0.50
N ARG A 565 -0.81 5.40 -0.73
CA ARG A 565 0.40 5.53 -1.55
C ARG A 565 1.44 6.44 -0.91
N ILE A 566 1.04 7.61 -0.39
CA ILE A 566 1.98 8.50 0.31
C ILE A 566 2.48 7.87 1.61
N LEU A 567 1.63 7.18 2.36
CA LEU A 567 2.04 6.46 3.56
C LEU A 567 3.14 5.43 3.29
N PHE A 568 3.14 4.77 2.12
CA PHE A 568 4.22 3.89 1.70
C PHE A 568 5.55 4.66 1.59
N TYR A 569 5.58 5.75 0.83
CA TYR A 569 6.79 6.58 0.67
C TYR A 569 7.30 7.11 2.02
N LEU A 570 6.41 7.63 2.87
CA LEU A 570 6.77 8.14 4.20
C LEU A 570 7.39 7.07 5.11
N ARG A 571 7.13 5.79 4.86
CA ARG A 571 7.70 4.66 5.62
C ARG A 571 9.00 4.12 5.02
N VAL A 572 9.14 4.18 3.70
CA VAL A 572 10.32 3.65 3.00
C VAL A 572 11.46 4.66 2.93
N ILE A 573 11.19 5.94 2.65
CA ILE A 573 12.24 6.97 2.53
C ILE A 573 13.15 7.05 3.79
N PRO A 574 12.66 6.94 5.03
CA PRO A 574 13.52 6.95 6.22
C PRO A 574 14.64 5.89 6.19
N THR A 575 14.45 4.75 5.51
CA THR A 575 15.46 3.70 5.46
C THR A 575 16.61 4.01 4.52
N CYS A 576 16.42 4.88 3.51
CA CYS A 576 17.46 5.29 2.56
C CYS A 576 17.81 6.79 2.64
N ILE A 577 17.32 7.50 3.67
CA ILE A 577 17.44 8.95 3.82
C ILE A 577 18.89 9.46 3.84
N GLY A 578 19.85 8.65 4.30
CA GLY A 578 21.28 9.00 4.34
C GLY A 578 21.91 9.14 2.95
N ARG A 579 21.38 8.43 1.94
CA ARG A 579 21.84 8.49 0.54
C ARG A 579 21.17 9.62 -0.27
N LEU A 580 20.05 10.15 0.22
CA LEU A 580 19.29 11.18 -0.47
C LEU A 580 19.97 12.56 -0.34
N SER A 581 20.17 13.27 -1.45
CA SER A 581 20.73 14.63 -1.43
C SER A 581 19.77 15.66 -0.80
N ALA A 582 20.34 16.73 -0.22
CA ALA A 582 19.56 17.81 0.40
C ALA A 582 18.62 18.49 -0.63
N SER A 583 19.12 18.69 -1.85
CA SER A 583 18.34 19.27 -2.97
C SER A 583 17.13 18.41 -3.34
N ALA A 584 17.29 17.09 -3.48
CA ALA A 584 16.19 16.18 -3.81
C ALA A 584 15.14 16.15 -2.69
N PHE A 585 15.58 16.12 -1.43
CA PHE A 585 14.67 16.18 -0.27
C PHE A 585 13.86 17.49 -0.24
N ARG A 586 14.53 18.64 -0.40
CA ARG A 586 13.90 19.97 -0.45
C ARG A 586 12.85 20.06 -1.56
N ARG A 587 13.19 19.59 -2.77
CA ARG A 587 12.34 19.71 -3.96
C ARG A 587 11.11 18.81 -3.90
N VAL A 588 11.26 17.56 -3.48
CA VAL A 588 10.22 16.52 -3.69
C VAL A 588 9.54 16.10 -2.38
N VAL A 589 10.33 15.90 -1.32
CA VAL A 589 9.84 15.26 -0.08
C VAL A 589 9.24 16.28 0.88
N ALA A 590 9.91 17.43 1.07
CA ALA A 590 9.56 18.39 2.11
C ALA A 590 8.08 18.85 2.01
N SER A 591 7.67 19.31 0.83
CA SER A 591 6.30 19.80 0.60
C SER A 591 5.23 18.74 0.88
N THR A 592 5.44 17.51 0.40
CA THR A 592 4.53 16.38 0.64
C THR A 592 4.49 16.00 2.11
N MET A 593 5.65 15.88 2.77
CA MET A 593 5.75 15.53 4.19
C MET A 593 4.97 16.51 5.07
N PHE A 594 5.13 17.82 4.83
CA PHE A 594 4.44 18.85 5.62
C PHE A 594 2.95 18.97 5.34
N LEU A 595 2.51 18.70 4.10
CA LEU A 595 1.09 18.57 3.80
C LEU A 595 0.46 17.48 4.67
N TYR A 596 1.10 16.31 4.72
CA TYR A 596 0.59 15.14 5.42
C TYR A 596 0.82 15.14 6.94
N ILE A 597 1.63 16.07 7.47
CA ILE A 597 1.80 16.24 8.93
C ILE A 597 0.48 16.66 9.59
N GLY A 598 -0.34 17.45 8.88
CA GLY A 598 -1.67 17.89 9.31
C GLY A 598 -2.80 17.01 8.79
N HIS A 599 -2.52 15.79 8.33
CA HIS A 599 -3.56 14.90 7.79
C HIS A 599 -4.37 14.24 8.93
N PRO A 600 -5.72 14.17 8.84
CA PRO A 600 -6.57 13.64 9.92
C PRO A 600 -6.28 12.17 10.29
N ASN A 601 -5.80 11.37 9.33
CA ASN A 601 -5.30 10.01 9.61
C ASN A 601 -3.98 10.04 10.40
N ARG A 602 -4.09 9.76 11.71
CA ARG A 602 -2.95 9.71 12.65
C ARG A 602 -1.79 8.83 12.22
N LYS A 603 -2.02 7.74 11.47
CA LYS A 603 -0.94 6.86 11.00
C LYS A 603 -0.01 7.58 10.03
N VAL A 604 -0.58 8.45 9.20
CA VAL A 604 0.12 9.20 8.15
C VAL A 604 0.84 10.38 8.75
N ALA A 605 0.14 11.16 9.60
CA ALA A 605 0.76 12.23 10.37
C ALA A 605 1.97 11.73 11.17
N ARG A 606 1.83 10.60 11.89
CA ARG A 606 2.96 9.96 12.60
C ARG A 606 4.12 9.60 11.67
N ALA A 607 3.84 9.03 10.49
CA ALA A 607 4.87 8.68 9.52
C ALA A 607 5.61 9.92 8.99
N SER A 608 4.91 11.04 8.76
CA SER A 608 5.52 12.32 8.41
C SER A 608 6.45 12.84 9.50
N HIS A 609 6.05 12.79 10.77
CA HIS A 609 6.96 13.15 11.88
C HIS A 609 8.19 12.24 11.94
N THR A 610 8.00 10.92 11.79
CA THR A 610 9.12 9.97 11.75
C THR A 610 10.08 10.26 10.61
N LEU A 611 9.58 10.62 9.42
CA LEU A 611 10.41 10.99 8.27
C LEU A 611 11.22 12.25 8.56
N PHE A 612 10.60 13.28 9.15
CA PHE A 612 11.33 14.49 9.53
C PHE A 612 12.43 14.20 10.56
N VAL A 613 12.13 13.40 11.59
CA VAL A 613 13.10 12.95 12.59
C VAL A 613 14.25 12.19 11.94
N ALA A 614 13.96 11.28 11.01
CA ALA A 614 14.98 10.53 10.28
C ALA A 614 15.87 11.45 9.43
N PHE A 615 15.30 12.48 8.80
CA PHE A 615 16.07 13.48 8.06
C PHE A 615 16.99 14.30 8.97
N LEU A 616 16.50 14.79 10.13
CA LEU A 616 17.33 15.50 11.10
C LEU A 616 18.49 14.64 11.62
N SER A 617 18.19 13.38 11.93
CA SER A 617 19.14 12.42 12.48
C SER A 617 20.15 11.90 11.45
N SER A 618 19.90 12.13 10.16
CA SER A 618 20.78 11.65 9.11
C SER A 618 22.04 12.50 8.98
N ALA A 619 23.20 11.84 8.97
CA ALA A 619 24.49 12.42 8.61
C ALA A 619 24.88 11.95 7.19
N LYS A 620 25.57 12.79 6.43
CA LYS A 620 26.12 12.43 5.13
C LYS A 620 27.63 12.73 5.17
N GLU A 621 28.46 11.74 4.85
CA GLU A 621 29.93 11.81 4.95
C GLU A 621 30.59 12.58 3.77
N SER A 622 29.99 13.68 3.30
CA SER A 622 30.42 14.37 2.07
C SER A 622 30.37 15.91 2.18
N GLU A 623 30.94 16.60 1.18
CA GLU A 623 30.94 18.07 1.05
C GLU A 623 29.53 18.73 1.03
N GLU A 624 28.47 17.94 0.91
CA GLU A 624 27.06 18.37 1.02
C GLU A 624 26.55 18.48 2.47
N GLU A 625 27.40 18.18 3.46
CA GLU A 625 27.02 18.21 4.88
C GLU A 625 26.58 19.61 5.32
N ASP A 626 27.25 20.65 4.85
CA ASP A 626 26.91 22.05 5.15
C ASP A 626 25.55 22.45 4.57
N GLU A 627 25.28 22.11 3.30
CA GLU A 627 23.98 22.38 2.67
C GLU A 627 22.84 21.60 3.36
N ARG A 628 23.11 20.36 3.78
CA ARG A 628 22.14 19.55 4.50
C ARG A 628 21.85 20.12 5.88
N ASN A 629 22.87 20.58 6.60
CA ASN A 629 22.71 21.17 7.93
C ASN A 629 21.96 22.51 7.86
N GLN A 630 22.25 23.35 6.87
CA GLN A 630 21.47 24.56 6.61
C GLN A 630 20.00 24.21 6.32
N LEU A 631 19.75 23.22 5.47
CA LEU A 631 18.39 22.77 5.19
C LEU A 631 17.68 22.24 6.43
N LYS A 632 18.38 21.52 7.33
CA LYS A 632 17.78 21.07 8.59
C LYS A 632 17.28 22.25 9.41
N GLU A 633 18.08 23.31 9.55
CA GLU A 633 17.69 24.54 10.27
C GLU A 633 16.51 25.26 9.61
N ASP A 634 16.56 25.43 8.28
CA ASP A 634 15.51 26.13 7.52
C ASP A 634 14.13 25.45 7.71
N LEU A 635 14.08 24.11 7.72
CA LEU A 635 12.83 23.36 7.80
C LEU A 635 12.22 23.31 9.21
N VAL A 636 12.98 23.60 10.26
CA VAL A 636 12.49 23.55 11.65
C VAL A 636 11.37 24.55 11.88
N PHE A 637 11.54 25.77 11.38
CA PHE A 637 10.57 26.85 11.56
C PHE A 637 9.19 26.41 11.06
N TYR A 638 9.17 25.88 9.84
CA TYR A 638 7.94 25.39 9.23
C TYR A 638 7.40 24.13 9.90
N TYR A 639 8.27 23.21 10.34
CA TYR A 639 7.86 22.04 11.11
C TYR A 639 7.14 22.42 12.41
N MET A 640 7.69 23.36 13.18
CA MET A 640 7.14 23.79 14.45
C MET A 640 5.82 24.52 14.27
N GLU A 641 5.75 25.45 13.31
CA GLU A 641 4.51 26.15 12.96
C GLU A 641 3.39 25.18 12.60
N ARG A 642 3.62 24.30 11.62
CA ARG A 642 2.61 23.35 11.12
C ARG A 642 2.21 22.30 12.15
N SER A 643 3.16 21.80 12.94
CA SER A 643 2.87 20.78 13.95
C SER A 643 2.04 21.35 15.10
N LEU A 644 2.32 22.59 15.54
CA LEU A 644 1.63 23.23 16.65
C LEU A 644 0.29 23.85 16.25
N GLU A 645 0.12 24.30 15.01
CA GLU A 645 -1.15 24.85 14.49
C GLU A 645 -2.31 23.88 14.74
N VAL A 646 -2.11 22.59 14.41
CA VAL A 646 -3.15 21.56 14.45
C VAL A 646 -3.06 20.65 15.69
N TYR A 647 -2.18 20.98 16.65
CA TYR A 647 -2.10 20.30 17.93
C TYR A 647 -3.15 20.87 18.90
N PRO A 648 -3.94 20.02 19.59
CA PRO A 648 -3.75 18.57 19.80
C PRO A 648 -4.65 17.66 18.95
N GLU A 649 -5.50 18.23 18.10
CA GLU A 649 -6.57 17.50 17.43
C GLU A 649 -6.03 16.45 16.44
N ILE A 650 -5.08 16.86 15.59
CA ILE A 650 -4.52 16.02 14.53
C ILE A 650 -3.10 15.57 14.86
N THR A 651 -2.23 16.51 15.28
CA THR A 651 -0.82 16.24 15.52
C THR A 651 -0.62 15.27 16.70
N PRO A 652 0.01 14.10 16.50
CA PRO A 652 0.27 13.16 17.58
C PRO A 652 1.39 13.67 18.50
N PHE A 653 1.15 13.71 19.82
CA PHE A 653 2.14 14.16 20.80
C PHE A 653 3.47 13.40 20.71
N GLU A 654 3.45 12.07 20.55
CA GLU A 654 4.67 11.26 20.36
C GLU A 654 5.52 11.71 19.17
N GLY A 655 4.88 12.16 18.08
CA GLY A 655 5.55 12.64 16.88
C GLY A 655 6.16 14.03 17.07
N LEU A 656 5.42 14.93 17.73
CA LEU A 656 5.92 16.26 18.11
C LEU A 656 7.09 16.15 19.08
N ALA A 657 6.94 15.37 20.16
CA ALA A 657 7.98 15.19 21.17
C ALA A 657 9.25 14.57 20.59
N SER A 658 9.14 13.57 19.69
CA SER A 658 10.30 12.98 19.03
C SER A 658 10.97 13.93 18.05
N GLY A 659 10.19 14.74 17.32
CA GLY A 659 10.69 15.82 16.48
C GLY A 659 11.49 16.85 17.27
N VAL A 660 10.90 17.40 18.32
CA VAL A 660 11.56 18.38 19.20
C VAL A 660 12.82 17.81 19.83
N ALA A 661 12.79 16.55 20.31
CA ALA A 661 13.99 15.90 20.83
C ALA A 661 15.08 15.75 19.76
N ALA A 662 14.73 15.38 18.52
CA ALA A 662 15.67 15.26 17.41
C ALA A 662 16.27 16.62 17.02
N LEU A 663 15.46 17.68 16.97
CA LEU A 663 15.89 19.05 16.73
C LEU A 663 16.94 19.48 17.76
N THR A 664 16.69 19.24 19.05
CA THR A 664 17.63 19.61 20.11
C THR A 664 18.93 18.81 20.12
N ARG A 665 18.93 17.60 19.57
CA ARG A 665 20.09 16.69 19.56
C ARG A 665 20.98 16.83 18.34
N HIS A 666 20.39 17.12 17.18
CA HIS A 666 21.08 17.03 15.88
C HIS A 666 21.33 18.38 15.20
N LEU A 667 20.81 19.48 15.75
CA LEU A 667 21.13 20.84 15.30
C LEU A 667 22.36 21.38 16.04
N PRO A 668 23.09 22.35 15.46
CA PRO A 668 24.24 22.94 16.12
C PRO A 668 23.85 23.68 17.42
N ALA A 669 24.79 23.69 18.37
CA ALA A 669 24.63 24.37 19.64
C ALA A 669 24.35 25.87 19.43
N GLY A 670 23.34 26.41 20.12
CA GLY A 670 22.93 27.80 19.97
C GLY A 670 22.14 28.12 18.69
N SER A 671 21.73 27.11 17.91
CA SER A 671 20.94 27.33 16.68
C SER A 671 19.66 28.14 16.96
N PRO A 672 19.36 29.21 16.18
CA PRO A 672 18.13 29.99 16.29
C PRO A 672 16.85 29.15 16.21
N ALA A 673 16.89 28.04 15.46
CA ALA A 673 15.79 27.11 15.32
C ALA A 673 15.39 26.45 16.66
N ILE A 674 16.36 26.20 17.55
CA ILE A 674 16.09 25.63 18.89
C ILE A 674 15.40 26.68 19.77
N PHE A 675 15.88 27.93 19.76
CA PHE A 675 15.24 29.03 20.49
C PHE A 675 13.79 29.23 20.02
N TYR A 676 13.57 29.24 18.71
CA TYR A 676 12.22 29.35 18.11
C TYR A 676 11.31 28.18 18.53
N SER A 677 11.84 26.96 18.53
CA SER A 677 11.09 25.77 18.95
C SER A 677 10.64 25.87 20.41
N VAL A 678 11.54 26.28 21.31
CA VAL A 678 11.21 26.51 22.72
C VAL A 678 10.18 27.61 22.88
N HIS A 679 10.34 28.74 22.18
CA HIS A 679 9.41 29.86 22.21
C HIS A 679 8.00 29.43 21.78
N SER A 680 7.90 28.75 20.63
CA SER A 680 6.62 28.30 20.07
C SER A 680 5.90 27.30 20.97
N LEU A 681 6.64 26.40 21.64
CA LEU A 681 6.08 25.47 22.61
C LEU A 681 5.54 26.19 23.85
N VAL A 682 6.26 27.19 24.37
CA VAL A 682 5.83 27.99 25.51
C VAL A 682 4.59 28.81 25.16
N GLU A 683 4.58 29.44 23.98
CA GLU A 683 3.42 30.18 23.48
C GLU A 683 2.21 29.25 23.34
N LYS A 684 2.36 28.09 22.70
CA LYS A 684 1.27 27.13 22.57
C LYS A 684 0.79 26.61 23.93
N ALA A 685 1.69 26.30 24.87
CA ALA A 685 1.32 25.90 26.23
C ALA A 685 0.48 26.99 26.94
N SER A 686 0.82 28.26 26.74
CA SER A 686 0.11 29.38 27.35
C SER A 686 -1.36 29.50 26.89
N THR A 687 -1.67 29.09 25.66
CA THR A 687 -3.04 29.11 25.11
C THR A 687 -3.99 28.11 25.80
N PHE A 688 -3.47 27.02 26.37
CA PHE A 688 -4.28 26.03 27.09
C PHE A 688 -4.58 26.43 28.54
N HIS A 689 -4.08 27.58 29.02
CA HIS A 689 -4.30 28.04 30.39
C HIS A 689 -5.61 28.81 30.59
N THR A 690 -6.32 29.16 29.52
CA THR A 690 -7.60 29.89 29.58
C THR A 690 -8.85 29.01 29.73
N ASP A 691 -8.77 27.69 29.50
CA ASP A 691 -9.94 26.80 29.55
C ASP A 691 -10.01 25.97 30.84
N GLU A 692 -11.12 26.11 31.58
CA GLU A 692 -11.43 25.44 32.86
C GLU A 692 -11.67 23.91 32.78
N SER A 693 -11.00 23.17 31.87
CA SER A 693 -11.18 21.73 31.76
C SER A 693 -10.23 20.94 32.67
N GLN A 694 -10.61 20.81 33.93
CA GLN A 694 -9.90 20.03 34.94
C GLN A 694 -9.99 18.50 34.68
N GLY A 695 -8.86 17.79 34.84
CA GLY A 695 -8.90 16.48 35.50
C GLY A 695 -8.59 15.21 34.69
N ARG A 696 -7.96 15.25 33.52
CA ARG A 696 -7.41 14.03 32.87
C ARG A 696 -5.87 14.07 32.81
N LYS A 697 -5.21 12.95 33.12
CA LYS A 697 -3.75 12.74 33.02
C LYS A 697 -3.17 12.92 31.59
N SER A 698 -3.98 13.31 30.62
CA SER A 698 -3.63 13.49 29.20
C SER A 698 -4.15 14.83 28.69
N ASP A 699 -4.04 15.89 29.51
CA ASP A 699 -4.28 17.26 29.08
C ASP A 699 -3.16 17.68 28.10
N PRO A 700 -3.49 18.13 26.88
CA PRO A 700 -2.53 18.63 25.89
C PRO A 700 -1.57 19.71 26.43
N GLY A 701 -2.06 20.61 27.28
CA GLY A 701 -1.22 21.63 27.91
C GLY A 701 -0.18 21.02 28.84
N ASN A 702 -0.57 20.01 29.63
CA ASN A 702 0.36 19.29 30.50
C ASN A 702 1.37 18.47 29.69
N GLN A 703 0.99 17.90 28.54
CA GLN A 703 1.92 17.18 27.66
C GLN A 703 3.04 18.08 27.12
N ILE A 704 2.69 19.29 26.66
CA ILE A 704 3.69 20.28 26.22
C ILE A 704 4.55 20.72 27.41
N LEU A 705 3.94 20.94 28.58
CA LEU A 705 4.68 21.29 29.79
C LEU A 705 5.70 20.21 30.16
N ASP A 706 5.28 18.95 30.24
CA ASP A 706 6.16 17.80 30.52
C ASP A 706 7.30 17.70 29.49
N LEU A 707 7.02 17.99 28.21
CA LEU A 707 8.04 18.05 27.17
C LEU A 707 9.04 19.18 27.45
N LEU A 708 8.58 20.40 27.77
CA LEU A 708 9.43 21.54 28.13
C LEU A 708 10.29 21.25 29.37
N LEU A 709 9.75 20.55 30.37
CA LEU A 709 10.51 20.10 31.55
C LEU A 709 11.63 19.14 31.14
N ARG A 710 11.32 18.14 30.30
CA ARG A 710 12.33 17.20 29.77
C ARG A 710 13.38 17.89 28.91
N LEU A 711 13.06 19.00 28.25
CA LEU A 711 14.04 19.75 27.47
C LEU A 711 15.14 20.39 28.32
N VAL A 712 14.89 20.65 29.60
CA VAL A 712 15.90 21.21 30.54
C VAL A 712 17.17 20.34 30.60
N SER A 713 17.01 19.01 30.51
CA SER A 713 18.13 18.06 30.51
C SER A 713 18.72 17.77 29.12
N LEU A 714 18.04 18.15 28.04
CA LEU A 714 18.43 17.80 26.66
C LEU A 714 19.05 18.96 25.86
N VAL A 715 18.59 20.19 26.10
CA VAL A 715 18.93 21.37 25.30
C VAL A 715 20.39 21.80 25.53
N ASP A 716 21.06 22.42 24.56
CA ASP A 716 22.43 22.92 24.77
C ASP A 716 22.53 23.99 25.87
N ILE A 717 23.70 24.10 26.52
CA ILE A 717 23.94 25.05 27.61
C ILE A 717 23.74 26.52 27.21
N GLN A 718 23.89 26.87 25.93
CA GLN A 718 23.63 28.23 25.42
C GLN A 718 22.14 28.58 25.40
N VAL A 719 21.28 27.59 25.16
CA VAL A 719 19.82 27.78 25.07
C VAL A 719 19.15 27.58 26.44
N LEU A 720 19.80 26.84 27.34
CA LEU A 720 19.31 26.52 28.69
C LEU A 720 18.84 27.76 29.49
N PRO A 721 19.57 28.89 29.57
CA PRO A 721 19.11 30.08 30.29
C PRO A 721 17.80 30.65 29.74
N TYR A 722 17.63 30.64 28.41
CA TYR A 722 16.40 31.10 27.77
C TYR A 722 15.22 30.19 28.11
N LEU A 723 15.40 28.87 28.01
CA LEU A 723 14.39 27.90 28.39
C LEU A 723 13.97 28.06 29.86
N MET A 724 14.94 28.18 30.78
CA MET A 724 14.68 28.38 32.21
C MET A 724 13.86 29.65 32.49
N LYS A 725 14.17 30.75 31.79
CA LYS A 725 13.42 32.01 31.90
C LYS A 725 11.99 31.86 31.39
N SER A 726 11.81 31.31 30.19
CA SER A 726 10.50 31.14 29.56
C SER A 726 9.62 30.15 30.34
N LEU A 727 10.20 29.07 30.84
CA LEU A 727 9.53 28.09 31.69
C LEU A 727 9.13 28.69 33.05
N ALA A 728 9.97 29.52 33.66
CA ALA A 728 9.62 30.23 34.88
C ALA A 728 8.41 31.16 34.69
N GLN A 729 8.38 31.92 33.58
CA GLN A 729 7.24 32.78 33.24
C GLN A 729 5.95 31.97 33.08
N LEU A 730 6.02 30.79 32.46
CA LEU A 730 4.88 29.89 32.31
C LEU A 730 4.40 29.35 33.68
N ILE A 731 5.32 28.85 34.52
CA ILE A 731 4.99 28.22 35.81
C ILE A 731 4.34 29.22 36.79
N ILE A 732 4.80 30.47 36.82
CA ILE A 732 4.27 31.51 37.73
C ILE A 732 2.78 31.78 37.50
N VAL A 733 2.30 31.61 36.26
CA VAL A 733 0.89 31.84 35.88
C VAL A 733 -0.01 30.64 36.17
N LEU A 734 0.55 29.45 36.42
CA LEU A 734 -0.23 28.24 36.69
C LEU A 734 -0.99 28.29 38.03
N PRO A 735 -2.12 27.56 38.17
CA PRO A 735 -2.78 27.36 39.46
C PRO A 735 -1.85 26.72 40.50
N LYS A 736 -1.99 27.10 41.77
CA LYS A 736 -1.07 26.72 42.86
C LYS A 736 -0.89 25.19 43.04
N GLU A 737 -1.93 24.42 42.76
CA GLU A 737 -1.90 22.96 42.79
C GLU A 737 -1.01 22.39 41.67
N LYS A 738 -1.13 22.91 40.44
CA LYS A 738 -0.26 22.55 39.31
C LYS A 738 1.17 23.06 39.51
N GLN A 739 1.36 24.25 40.08
CA GLN A 739 2.69 24.79 40.44
C GLN A 739 3.45 23.85 41.37
N ASN A 740 2.82 23.41 42.46
CA ASN A 740 3.45 22.51 43.43
C ASN A 740 3.82 21.16 42.81
N MET A 741 2.98 20.64 41.91
CA MET A 741 3.24 19.40 41.17
C MET A 741 4.48 19.54 40.26
N VAL A 742 4.52 20.59 39.44
CA VAL A 742 5.60 20.86 38.48
C VAL A 742 6.92 21.16 39.20
N LEU A 743 6.87 21.93 40.29
CA LEU A 743 8.03 22.16 41.14
C LEU A 743 8.55 20.85 41.73
N GLY A 744 7.68 19.99 42.24
CA GLY A 744 8.06 18.66 42.75
C GLY A 744 8.75 17.79 41.70
N GLU A 745 8.25 17.77 40.46
CA GLU A 745 8.88 17.06 39.36
C GLU A 745 10.25 17.64 38.99
N LEU A 746 10.37 18.97 38.88
CA LEU A 746 11.64 19.64 38.62
C LEU A 746 12.66 19.39 39.74
N TYR A 747 12.24 19.40 41.01
CA TYR A 747 13.09 19.02 42.15
C TYR A 747 13.62 17.60 41.97
N GLY A 748 12.76 16.65 41.58
CA GLY A 748 13.17 15.27 41.27
C GLY A 748 14.19 15.19 40.14
N GLN A 749 13.88 15.80 38.99
CA GLN A 749 14.76 15.77 37.81
C GLN A 749 16.14 16.43 38.08
N VAL A 750 16.18 17.54 38.81
CA VAL A 750 17.44 18.22 39.17
C VAL A 750 18.22 17.43 40.23
N ALA A 751 17.53 16.79 41.19
CA ALA A 751 18.18 15.95 42.20
C ALA A 751 18.84 14.72 41.57
N GLU A 752 18.13 14.04 40.67
CA GLU A 752 18.56 12.84 39.93
C GLU A 752 19.57 13.14 38.81
N SER A 753 19.76 14.40 38.41
CA SER A 753 20.71 14.76 37.36
C SER A 753 22.16 14.60 37.81
N ASP A 754 22.95 13.86 37.04
CA ASP A 754 24.39 13.69 37.22
C ASP A 754 25.22 14.76 36.45
N ASP A 755 24.58 15.70 35.75
CA ASP A 755 25.27 16.75 34.99
C ASP A 755 25.84 17.83 35.92
N VAL A 756 27.12 17.68 36.24
CA VAL A 756 27.86 18.59 37.15
C VAL A 756 27.93 20.03 36.62
N ILE A 757 27.80 20.24 35.30
CA ILE A 757 27.92 21.57 34.68
C ILE A 757 26.60 22.33 34.82
N ARG A 758 25.46 21.69 34.57
CA ARG A 758 24.13 22.34 34.60
C ARG A 758 23.53 22.43 36.01
N LYS A 759 23.80 21.43 36.86
CA LYS A 759 23.14 21.27 38.16
C LYS A 759 23.23 22.51 39.06
N PRO A 760 24.39 23.21 39.18
CA PRO A 760 24.46 24.43 40.00
C PRO A 760 23.50 25.54 39.53
N SER A 761 23.45 25.80 38.22
CA SER A 761 22.57 26.81 37.62
C SER A 761 21.10 26.45 37.78
N LEU A 762 20.76 25.16 37.62
CA LEU A 762 19.40 24.66 37.80
C LEU A 762 18.93 24.75 39.25
N VAL A 763 19.78 24.39 40.22
CA VAL A 763 19.44 24.51 41.66
C VAL A 763 19.18 25.96 42.04
N SER A 764 20.05 26.89 41.61
CA SER A 764 19.90 28.33 41.89
C SER A 764 18.61 28.91 41.29
N TRP A 765 18.32 28.56 40.03
CA TRP A 765 17.08 28.96 39.36
C TRP A 765 15.85 28.38 40.04
N LEU A 766 15.88 27.11 40.42
CA LEU A 766 14.74 26.43 41.01
C LEU A 766 14.42 26.96 42.42
N GLN A 767 15.44 27.35 43.19
CA GLN A 767 15.24 28.09 44.44
C GLN A 767 14.56 29.45 44.20
N SER A 768 15.02 30.17 43.18
CA SER A 768 14.43 31.46 42.78
C SER A 768 12.98 31.31 42.31
N LEU A 769 12.68 30.28 41.52
CA LEU A 769 11.35 29.97 41.05
C LEU A 769 10.41 29.58 42.19
N ASN A 770 10.88 28.74 43.13
CA ASN A 770 10.10 28.36 44.30
C ASN A 770 9.77 29.56 45.20
N TYR A 771 10.72 30.50 45.36
CA TYR A 771 10.50 31.77 46.06
C TYR A 771 9.39 32.59 45.38
N LEU A 772 9.45 32.74 44.04
CA LEU A 772 8.43 33.46 43.27
C LEU A 772 7.04 32.80 43.37
N CYS A 773 6.95 31.48 43.32
CA CYS A 773 5.69 30.75 43.45
C CYS A 773 5.11 30.82 44.88
N SER A 774 5.97 30.93 45.90
CA SER A 774 5.58 31.00 47.31
C SER A 774 5.02 32.36 47.72
N ASN A 775 5.58 33.47 47.20
CA ASN A 775 5.17 34.84 47.53
C ASN A 775 3.81 35.27 46.95
N ASN A 776 3.15 34.44 46.14
CA ASN A 776 1.78 34.69 45.67
C ASN A 776 0.70 34.56 46.77
N ARG A 777 1.06 34.28 48.03
CA ARG A 777 0.16 34.40 49.19
C ARG A 777 0.70 35.43 50.17
N THR A 778 -0.20 36.35 50.53
CA THR A 778 -0.16 37.32 51.63
C THR A 778 0.56 38.65 51.38
N GLN A 779 -0.29 39.70 51.42
CA GLN A 779 -0.01 41.14 51.46
C GLN A 779 0.46 41.79 50.17
N GLY A 780 -0.52 42.32 49.41
CA GLY A 780 -0.37 43.52 48.59
C GLY A 780 0.92 43.61 47.76
N SER A 781 1.31 42.55 47.07
CA SER A 781 2.36 42.66 46.06
C SER A 781 1.74 43.24 44.80
N GLY A 782 1.67 44.57 44.72
CA GLY A 782 1.49 45.20 43.43
C GLY A 782 2.73 44.91 42.59
N PHE A 783 2.54 44.43 41.37
CA PHE A 783 3.65 44.34 40.42
C PHE A 783 3.98 45.76 39.98
N VAL A 784 5.23 46.20 40.19
CA VAL A 784 5.73 47.42 39.59
C VAL A 784 6.17 47.07 38.17
N HIS A 785 5.28 47.29 37.21
CA HIS A 785 5.68 47.27 35.81
C HIS A 785 6.45 48.55 35.52
N VAL A 786 7.76 48.39 35.32
CA VAL A 786 8.62 49.42 34.79
C VAL A 786 8.65 49.25 33.29
N TYR A 787 8.07 50.19 32.55
CA TYR A 787 8.25 50.24 31.11
C TYR A 787 8.89 51.57 30.74
N SER A 788 9.85 51.50 29.84
CA SER A 788 10.49 52.65 29.26
C SER A 788 9.71 53.05 28.01
N LYS A 789 9.23 54.30 27.97
CA LYS A 789 8.60 54.86 26.78
C LYS A 789 9.41 56.06 26.33
N GLU A 790 9.75 56.06 25.05
CA GLU A 790 10.42 57.18 24.43
C GLU A 790 9.36 58.18 23.99
N GLU A 791 9.36 59.36 24.62
CA GLU A 791 8.50 60.49 24.27
C GLU A 791 9.41 61.71 24.11
N ASP A 792 9.22 62.49 23.06
CA ASP A 792 10.05 63.67 22.75
C ASP A 792 11.56 63.42 22.85
N HIS A 793 12.02 62.25 22.37
CA HIS A 793 13.44 61.89 22.29
C HIS A 793 14.13 61.82 23.68
N LYS A 794 13.34 61.53 24.73
CA LYS A 794 13.80 61.25 26.09
C LYS A 794 13.22 59.92 26.54
N LEU A 795 14.08 59.04 27.06
CA LEU A 795 13.64 57.78 27.65
C LEU A 795 13.05 58.07 29.03
N TYR A 796 11.72 57.99 29.13
CA TYR A 796 11.01 58.11 30.39
C TYR A 796 10.75 56.72 30.95
N VAL A 797 11.14 56.53 32.21
CA VAL A 797 10.88 55.31 32.96
C VAL A 797 9.62 55.54 33.78
N TYR A 798 8.52 54.92 33.34
CA TYR A 798 7.25 54.99 34.03
C TYR A 798 7.10 53.79 34.97
N HIS A 799 6.61 54.06 36.18
CA HIS A 799 6.35 53.03 37.20
C HIS A 799 4.84 52.91 37.38
N PHE A 800 4.27 51.78 36.97
CA PHE A 800 2.86 51.48 37.23
C PHE A 800 2.76 50.33 38.23
N LEU A 801 2.04 50.57 39.33
CA LEU A 801 1.67 49.51 40.27
C LEU A 801 0.30 48.98 39.85
N TRP A 802 0.25 47.75 39.34
CA TRP A 802 -1.02 47.07 39.12
C TRP A 802 -1.37 46.28 40.39
N LEU A 803 -2.43 46.71 41.08
CA LEU A 803 -2.92 46.05 42.29
C LEU A 803 -3.97 45.02 41.90
N ALA A 804 -3.68 43.74 42.12
CA ALA A 804 -4.56 42.63 41.75
C ALA A 804 -5.91 42.60 42.52
N ASN A 805 -6.11 43.45 43.55
CA ASN A 805 -7.40 43.54 44.26
C ASN A 805 -7.64 44.93 44.90
N PRO A 806 -8.37 45.85 44.23
CA PRO A 806 -8.52 47.25 44.66
C PRO A 806 -9.38 47.43 45.93
N GLU A 807 -10.15 46.44 46.37
CA GLU A 807 -11.01 46.54 47.56
C GLU A 807 -10.24 46.37 48.90
N SER A 808 -8.95 46.04 48.85
CA SER A 808 -8.14 45.73 50.03
C SER A 808 -7.44 46.92 50.70
N LEU A 809 -7.55 48.14 50.14
CA LEU A 809 -6.89 49.34 50.64
C LEU A 809 -7.90 50.33 51.25
N ARG A 810 -7.68 50.71 52.53
CA ARG A 810 -8.43 51.81 53.15
C ARG A 810 -8.03 53.15 52.52
N PRO A 811 -8.97 54.07 52.22
CA PRO A 811 -8.65 55.39 51.66
C PRO A 811 -7.73 56.19 52.59
N GLY A 812 -6.62 56.75 52.06
CA GLY A 812 -5.74 57.69 52.78
C GLY A 812 -4.26 57.31 52.95
N LEU A 813 -3.78 56.20 52.37
CA LEU A 813 -2.36 55.80 52.45
C LEU A 813 -1.47 56.50 51.40
N ILE A 814 -0.34 57.05 51.85
CA ILE A 814 0.73 57.63 51.02
C ILE A 814 1.90 56.63 50.96
N ILE A 815 2.24 56.12 49.77
CA ILE A 815 3.32 55.14 49.58
C ILE A 815 4.59 55.87 49.09
N ARG A 816 5.71 55.67 49.79
CA ARG A 816 7.06 56.10 49.37
C ARG A 816 7.86 54.90 48.89
N VAL A 817 8.55 55.03 47.77
CA VAL A 817 9.39 53.99 47.18
C VAL A 817 10.84 54.46 47.18
N SER A 818 11.73 53.67 47.78
CA SER A 818 13.18 53.86 47.73
C SER A 818 13.80 52.92 46.70
N PHE A 819 14.65 53.44 45.79
CA PHE A 819 15.29 52.64 44.74
C PHE A 819 16.67 53.20 44.33
N PHE A 820 17.52 52.36 43.76
CA PHE A 820 18.81 52.74 43.14
C PHE A 820 19.00 51.94 41.85
N PHE A 821 19.84 52.43 40.94
CA PHE A 821 20.19 51.76 39.69
C PHE A 821 21.61 51.19 39.78
N VAL A 822 21.82 50.02 39.19
CA VAL A 822 23.13 49.37 39.07
C VAL A 822 23.38 49.04 37.60
N MET A 823 24.48 49.53 37.05
CA MET A 823 24.95 49.20 35.71
C MET A 823 25.94 48.04 35.81
N LEU A 824 25.67 46.97 35.07
CA LEU A 824 26.50 45.76 35.02
C LEU A 824 27.16 45.65 33.64
N ASN A 825 28.36 45.08 33.57
CA ASN A 825 28.95 44.67 32.31
C ASN A 825 28.38 43.32 31.82
N GLN A 826 28.81 42.86 30.64
CA GLN A 826 28.37 41.59 30.04
C GLN A 826 28.74 40.34 30.87
N SER A 827 29.68 40.44 31.81
CA SER A 827 30.03 39.36 32.74
C SER A 827 29.33 39.46 34.11
N GLY A 828 28.36 40.38 34.25
CA GLY A 828 27.58 40.57 35.48
C GLY A 828 28.31 41.33 36.59
N LYS A 829 29.47 41.93 36.30
CA LYS A 829 30.22 42.76 37.25
C LYS A 829 29.66 44.18 37.27
N GLU A 830 29.40 44.68 38.48
CA GLU A 830 28.93 46.05 38.72
C GLU A 830 29.97 47.09 38.29
N LEU A 831 29.59 47.93 37.32
CA LEU A 831 30.36 49.04 36.79
C LEU A 831 30.04 50.34 37.54
N TYR A 832 28.78 50.53 37.92
CA TYR A 832 28.32 51.75 38.59
C TYR A 832 27.00 51.56 39.33
N ARG A 833 26.80 52.27 40.44
CA ARG A 833 25.55 52.28 41.21
C ARG A 833 25.16 53.70 41.63
N THR A 834 23.90 54.07 41.40
CA THR A 834 23.38 55.37 41.83
C THR A 834 23.10 55.38 43.32
N LYS A 835 23.05 56.57 43.92
CA LYS A 835 22.56 56.75 45.30
C LYS A 835 21.09 56.35 45.40
N GLU A 836 20.70 55.86 46.58
CA GLU A 836 19.31 55.51 46.88
C GLU A 836 18.41 56.76 46.82
N MET A 837 17.37 56.69 46.01
CA MET A 837 16.40 57.76 45.77
C MET A 837 15.04 57.36 46.35
N CYS A 838 14.40 58.27 47.09
CA CYS A 838 13.08 58.05 47.69
C CYS A 838 12.05 59.02 47.07
N LYS A 839 11.01 58.49 46.41
CA LYS A 839 9.92 59.29 45.81
C LYS A 839 8.53 58.81 46.21
N LEU A 840 7.54 59.70 46.12
CA LEU A 840 6.12 59.40 46.33
C LEU A 840 5.54 58.66 45.11
N PHE A 841 4.59 57.76 45.35
CA PHE A 841 3.93 56.98 44.29
C PHE A 841 3.14 57.88 43.31
N CYS A 842 3.22 57.57 42.01
CA CYS A 842 2.71 58.37 40.86
C CYS A 842 3.45 59.67 40.51
N ASP A 843 4.64 59.93 41.07
CA ASP A 843 5.43 61.09 40.69
C ASP A 843 6.28 60.85 39.42
N LYS A 844 6.39 61.86 38.56
CA LYS A 844 7.24 61.80 37.35
C LYS A 844 8.70 61.66 37.78
N VAL A 845 9.38 60.61 37.34
CA VAL A 845 10.83 60.47 37.53
C VAL A 845 11.54 61.25 36.42
N GLU A 846 12.59 61.99 36.79
CA GLU A 846 13.38 62.76 35.84
C GLU A 846 13.96 61.85 34.73
N PRO A 847 14.15 62.38 33.51
CA PRO A 847 14.62 61.58 32.38
C PRO A 847 15.97 60.93 32.71
N VAL A 848 16.18 59.68 32.29
CA VAL A 848 17.45 58.95 32.52
C VAL A 848 18.65 59.74 31.96
N ASN A 849 18.43 60.59 30.96
CA ASN A 849 19.43 61.54 30.45
C ASN A 849 19.95 62.55 31.50
N SER A 850 19.22 62.85 32.59
CA SER A 850 19.73 63.70 33.68
C SER A 850 20.74 63.00 34.59
N LEU A 851 20.78 61.67 34.59
CA LEU A 851 21.86 60.90 35.23
C LEU A 851 23.17 61.00 34.44
N PHE A 852 23.09 61.28 33.13
CA PHE A 852 24.24 61.46 32.23
C PHE A 852 24.63 62.94 32.01
N LEU A 853 23.83 63.90 32.49
CA LEU A 853 24.05 65.35 32.33
C LEU A 853 25.26 65.91 33.12
N ASN A 854 25.86 65.14 34.05
CA ASN A 854 27.02 65.59 34.82
C ASN A 854 28.37 65.35 34.15
N HIS A 855 28.42 64.74 32.96
CA HIS A 855 29.62 64.71 32.14
C HIS A 855 29.37 65.50 30.84
N ARG A 856 30.11 66.60 30.67
CA ARG A 856 30.08 67.41 29.44
C ARG A 856 30.47 66.53 28.26
N GLY A 857 29.55 66.37 27.29
CA GLY A 857 29.93 65.93 25.95
C GLY A 857 28.96 65.02 25.19
N PHE A 858 27.84 64.59 25.76
CA PHE A 858 26.99 63.58 25.09
C PHE A 858 25.50 63.91 25.13
N THR A 859 25.08 64.94 24.40
CA THR A 859 23.69 65.01 23.89
C THR A 859 23.64 65.87 22.63
N ASN A 860 23.49 65.26 21.45
CA ASN A 860 22.34 65.47 20.57
C ASN A 860 22.46 64.67 19.26
N ASN A 861 21.43 63.87 18.98
CA ASN A 861 21.00 63.35 17.66
C ASN A 861 21.97 62.50 16.82
N PHE A 862 22.05 61.20 17.12
CA PHE A 862 22.55 60.19 16.17
C PHE A 862 21.38 59.34 15.63
N ARG A 863 21.14 59.40 14.31
CA ARG A 863 20.19 58.53 13.57
C ARG A 863 20.98 57.72 12.53
N LEU A 864 21.09 56.40 12.72
CA LEU A 864 21.60 55.47 11.70
C LEU A 864 20.60 54.30 11.55
N LYS A 865 20.21 53.99 10.31
CA LYS A 865 19.14 53.02 9.98
C LYS A 865 19.57 51.55 10.01
N ASN A 866 20.87 51.24 10.11
CA ASN A 866 21.38 49.88 10.06
C ASN A 866 21.90 49.42 11.43
N GLU A 867 21.28 48.37 11.99
CA GLU A 867 21.42 47.95 13.39
C GLU A 867 22.79 47.32 13.69
N LEU A 868 23.39 46.62 12.71
CA LEU A 868 24.72 46.02 12.85
C LEU A 868 25.81 47.11 12.89
N LEU A 869 25.72 48.09 11.97
CA LEU A 869 26.64 49.23 11.90
C LEU A 869 26.53 50.11 13.16
N ARG A 870 25.32 50.32 13.69
CA ARG A 870 25.10 51.04 14.95
C ARG A 870 25.83 50.38 16.13
N THR A 871 25.82 49.06 16.19
CA THR A 871 26.45 48.32 17.30
C THR A 871 27.98 48.40 17.21
N THR A 872 28.54 48.23 16.02
CA THR A 872 30.00 48.35 15.81
C THR A 872 30.50 49.77 16.06
N TYR A 873 29.78 50.79 15.55
CA TYR A 873 30.16 52.20 15.71
C TYR A 873 30.05 52.68 17.17
N MET A 874 29.00 52.24 17.89
CA MET A 874 28.84 52.55 19.32
C MET A 874 29.89 51.83 20.18
N ASN A 875 30.31 50.63 19.82
CA ASN A 875 31.36 49.91 20.54
C ASN A 875 32.74 50.57 20.37
N VAL A 876 33.07 51.07 19.18
CA VAL A 876 34.33 51.81 18.93
C VAL A 876 34.31 53.18 19.63
N LEU A 877 33.19 53.91 19.59
CA LEU A 877 33.03 55.16 20.34
C LEU A 877 33.10 54.97 21.86
N LEU A 878 32.51 53.90 22.39
CA LEU A 878 32.62 53.55 23.80
C LEU A 878 34.06 53.21 24.19
N ALA A 879 34.79 52.44 23.36
CA ALA A 879 36.19 52.11 23.59
C ALA A 879 37.10 53.36 23.56
N LEU A 880 36.84 54.31 22.66
CA LEU A 880 37.53 55.60 22.59
C LEU A 880 37.24 56.47 23.83
N VAL A 881 35.98 56.53 24.27
CA VAL A 881 35.56 57.28 25.47
C VAL A 881 36.13 56.65 26.75
N GLU A 882 36.21 55.33 26.83
CA GLU A 882 36.86 54.61 27.93
C GLU A 882 38.37 54.89 27.97
N THR A 883 39.02 54.98 26.81
CA THR A 883 40.44 55.29 26.72
C THR A 883 40.74 56.74 27.08
N LEU A 884 39.93 57.69 26.61
CA LEU A 884 40.09 59.15 26.86
C LEU A 884 39.71 59.59 28.28
N ASN A 885 38.95 58.78 29.03
CA ASN A 885 38.59 59.06 30.43
C ASN A 885 39.62 58.56 31.45
N LYS A 886 40.73 57.95 31.01
CA LYS A 886 41.85 57.59 31.89
C LYS A 886 42.62 58.86 32.31
N PRO A 887 43.11 58.94 33.56
CA PRO A 887 43.90 60.09 34.02
C PRO A 887 45.22 60.24 33.23
N GLN A 888 45.66 61.49 32.99
CA GLN A 888 46.74 61.85 32.04
C GLN A 888 48.08 61.13 32.24
N HIS A 889 48.34 60.58 33.43
CA HIS A 889 49.57 59.85 33.80
C HIS A 889 49.48 58.33 33.63
N SER A 890 48.31 57.78 33.26
CA SER A 890 48.11 56.34 33.01
C SER A 890 47.95 55.98 31.53
N LEU A 891 48.05 56.96 30.63
CA LEU A 891 47.94 56.76 29.18
C LEU A 891 49.31 56.40 28.59
N THR A 892 49.35 55.31 27.83
CA THR A 892 50.57 54.90 27.11
C THR A 892 50.57 55.45 25.68
N GLU A 893 51.76 55.64 25.11
CA GLU A 893 51.94 56.09 23.72
C GLU A 893 51.28 55.11 22.71
N THR A 894 51.22 53.82 23.05
CA THR A 894 50.52 52.80 22.27
C THR A 894 49.00 52.93 22.34
N GLU A 895 48.44 53.25 23.50
CA GLU A 895 46.99 53.50 23.65
C GLU A 895 46.57 54.77 22.88
N LEU A 896 47.40 55.81 22.87
CA LEU A 896 47.18 57.02 22.08
C LEU A 896 47.32 56.78 20.57
N SER A 897 48.26 55.93 20.15
CA SER A 897 48.44 55.54 18.74
C SER A 897 47.28 54.67 18.23
N ASN A 898 46.77 53.75 19.04
CA ASN A 898 45.61 52.93 18.69
C ASN A 898 44.34 53.79 18.61
N ALA A 899 44.11 54.66 19.60
CA ALA A 899 43.00 55.62 19.57
C ALA A 899 43.07 56.54 18.34
N ARG A 900 44.28 56.92 17.89
CA ARG A 900 44.48 57.67 16.63
C ARG A 900 44.16 56.83 15.39
N SER A 901 44.53 55.55 15.37
CA SER A 901 44.21 54.62 14.27
C SER A 901 42.71 54.40 14.15
N ASP A 902 42.02 54.15 15.27
CA ASP A 902 40.58 53.94 15.33
C ASP A 902 39.82 55.22 14.90
N LEU A 903 40.35 56.40 15.23
CA LEU A 903 39.78 57.68 14.78
C LEU A 903 39.91 57.89 13.26
N VAL A 904 41.02 57.41 12.66
CA VAL A 904 41.29 57.49 11.21
C VAL A 904 40.40 56.52 10.43
N GLU A 905 40.21 55.28 10.92
CA GLU A 905 39.28 54.32 10.31
C GLU A 905 37.83 54.83 10.32
N LEU A 906 37.43 55.54 11.39
CA LEU A 906 36.10 56.18 11.47
C LEU A 906 35.93 57.34 10.49
N THR A 907 37.00 58.03 10.11
CA THR A 907 36.98 59.11 9.11
C THR A 907 37.01 58.59 7.67
N GLU A 908 37.64 57.44 7.41
CA GLU A 908 37.65 56.80 6.08
C GLU A 908 36.33 56.10 5.76
N ALA A 909 35.63 55.56 6.77
CA ALA A 909 34.29 54.99 6.62
C ALA A 909 33.21 56.02 6.24
N GLU A 910 33.51 57.31 6.34
CA GLU A 910 32.59 58.45 6.12
C GLU A 910 32.46 58.85 4.63
N ASN A 911 33.35 58.39 3.75
CA ASN A 911 33.36 58.80 2.33
C ASN A 911 32.42 58.00 1.40
N ILE A 912 31.60 57.06 1.92
CA ILE A 912 30.79 56.13 1.08
C ILE A 912 29.27 56.36 1.19
N ALA A 913 28.78 57.24 2.06
CA ALA A 913 27.33 57.51 2.18
C ALA A 913 27.00 58.97 1.88
N ASP A 914 26.61 59.25 0.63
CA ASP A 914 26.13 60.55 0.18
C ASP A 914 24.68 60.79 0.66
N HIS A 915 24.42 62.03 1.10
CA HIS A 915 23.13 62.68 1.42
C HIS A 915 22.71 62.79 2.91
N GLY A 916 23.25 63.81 3.59
CA GLY A 916 22.48 65.03 3.89
C GLY A 916 21.84 65.11 5.28
N SER A 917 22.53 65.74 6.23
CA SER A 917 21.88 66.54 7.28
C SER A 917 22.86 67.49 7.99
N GLN A 918 22.35 68.52 8.66
CA GLN A 918 23.11 69.40 9.60
C GLN A 918 23.87 68.64 10.70
N VAL A 919 23.64 67.33 10.86
CA VAL A 919 24.32 66.44 11.81
C VAL A 919 25.73 66.06 11.31
N GLU A 920 25.94 65.86 10.00
CA GLU A 920 27.28 65.56 9.43
C GLU A 920 28.26 66.72 9.64
N GLN A 921 27.77 67.95 9.54
CA GLN A 921 28.60 69.14 9.73
C GLN A 921 29.03 69.34 11.20
N HIS A 922 28.16 68.97 12.14
CA HIS A 922 28.47 69.06 13.57
C HIS A 922 29.40 67.92 14.05
N ILE A 923 29.27 66.73 13.45
CA ILE A 923 30.20 65.61 13.67
C ILE A 923 31.58 65.96 13.14
N LYS A 924 31.67 66.54 11.92
CA LYS A 924 32.93 67.03 11.35
C LYS A 924 33.63 68.05 12.25
N GLU A 925 32.90 69.05 12.75
CA GLU A 925 33.45 70.05 13.69
C GLU A 925 33.95 69.43 15.01
N THR A 926 33.26 68.39 15.49
CA THR A 926 33.62 67.71 16.75
C THR A 926 34.83 66.78 16.58
N VAL A 927 34.93 66.08 15.45
CA VAL A 927 36.08 65.22 15.11
C VAL A 927 37.31 66.06 14.79
N GLU A 928 37.16 67.19 14.09
CA GLU A 928 38.27 68.14 13.85
C GLU A 928 38.74 68.79 15.16
N ALA A 929 37.84 69.16 16.08
CA ALA A 929 38.22 69.68 17.40
C ALA A 929 38.91 68.63 18.29
N ALA A 930 38.49 67.36 18.22
CA ALA A 930 39.14 66.26 18.94
C ALA A 930 40.52 65.93 18.36
N ARG A 931 40.68 66.00 17.03
CA ARG A 931 41.97 65.85 16.34
C ARG A 931 42.94 66.98 16.71
N ASP A 932 42.48 68.23 16.70
CA ASP A 932 43.30 69.40 17.04
C ASP A 932 43.71 69.41 18.53
N TRP A 933 42.85 68.92 19.42
CA TRP A 933 43.18 68.69 20.84
C TRP A 933 44.23 67.59 21.01
N LEU A 934 44.11 66.47 20.26
CA LEU A 934 45.07 65.38 20.28
C LEU A 934 46.43 65.79 19.70
N GLU A 935 46.47 66.57 18.61
CA GLU A 935 47.73 67.13 18.09
C GLU A 935 48.38 68.11 19.09
N GLY A 936 47.58 68.91 19.80
CA GLY A 936 48.06 69.75 20.90
C GLY A 936 48.63 68.96 22.09
N ALA A 937 48.00 67.86 22.47
CA ALA A 937 48.45 66.97 23.56
C ALA A 937 49.74 66.21 23.19
N ILE A 938 49.87 65.75 21.94
CA ILE A 938 51.08 65.10 21.41
C ILE A 938 52.24 66.11 21.31
N HIS A 939 51.97 67.36 20.96
CA HIS A 939 52.97 68.43 20.98
C HIS A 939 53.39 68.82 22.42
N SER A 940 52.48 68.74 23.40
CA SER A 940 52.77 68.97 24.82
C SER A 940 53.63 67.88 25.46
N TRP A 941 53.61 66.65 24.93
CA TRP A 941 54.41 65.53 25.46
C TRP A 941 55.90 65.60 25.10
N LYS A 942 56.31 66.49 24.17
CA LYS A 942 57.73 66.67 23.79
C LYS A 942 58.53 67.62 24.69
N GLY A 943 57.97 68.13 25.78
CA GLY A 943 58.70 69.00 26.70
C GLY A 943 58.26 68.85 28.14
N HIS A 944 59.00 68.05 28.92
CA HIS A 944 59.61 68.41 30.22
C HIS A 944 59.96 67.13 31.02
N LEU A 945 61.27 66.81 31.05
CA LEU A 945 61.91 65.91 31.99
C LEU A 945 62.10 66.63 33.33
N GLY A 946 61.74 66.02 34.46
CA GLY A 946 62.08 66.54 35.79
C GLY A 946 61.56 65.69 36.95
N PHE A 947 62.47 65.19 37.78
CA PHE A 947 62.32 64.18 38.83
C PHE A 947 61.61 64.61 40.14
N VAL A 948 61.02 63.60 40.80
CA VAL A 948 60.54 63.42 42.21
C VAL A 948 61.72 63.63 43.20
N PRO A 949 61.58 63.98 44.53
CA PRO A 949 60.95 63.06 45.47
C PRO A 949 60.35 63.45 46.87
N LEU A 950 59.46 62.53 47.28
CA LEU A 950 59.22 61.91 48.62
C LEU A 950 58.72 62.74 49.82
N ARG A 951 57.59 62.29 50.41
CA ARG A 951 57.56 61.75 51.78
C ARG A 951 56.30 60.94 52.11
N SER A 952 56.53 59.88 52.88
CA SER A 952 55.61 58.93 53.51
C SER A 952 54.97 59.45 54.79
N GLU A 953 53.75 59.02 55.14
CA GLU A 953 53.39 58.28 56.37
C GLU A 953 51.86 58.11 56.58
N LYS A 954 51.45 56.82 56.66
CA LYS A 954 50.55 56.11 57.60
C LYS A 954 49.28 56.73 58.26
N ILE A 955 48.20 55.91 58.17
CA ILE A 955 47.20 55.50 59.22
C ILE A 955 46.17 56.58 59.63
N ASP A 956 44.85 56.37 59.80
CA ASP A 956 43.96 55.19 59.98
C ASP A 956 42.85 55.09 58.92
#